data_AF-A0A2U1LVY9-F1
#
_entry.id   AF-A0A2U1LVY9-F1
#
_cell.length_a   1.000
_cell.length_b   1.000
_cell.length_c   1.000
_cell.angle_alpha   90.00
_cell.angle_beta   90.00
_cell.angle_gamma   90.00
#
_symmetry.space_group_name_H-M   'P 1'
#
loop_
_entity.id
_entity.type
_entity.pdbx_description
1 polymer ?
#
loop_
_entity_poly.entity_id
_entity_poly.type
_entity_poly.pdbx_seq_one_letter_code
_entity_poly.pdbx_strand_id
1 'polypeptide(L)'
;MKLIDFGAVGDGVADETNAFKEAWDSACQCQANSPIFLVPRGYYFFLQSTIFTGPCQSPLIFQVDGTMMPPDGPESWPKYNSRRQWLVFYRIDQMTLQGSGLIDGRGQQWWNLPCKPHKGPNGSTLSGPCDSPTAIRFFMSTNLTLQGLRIKDSPMFNVKFDGCSNVLIESISIIAPELSPNTDGIHISNTNNVQIYNSIISNGDDCVSIVSGCYDVDIRNITCGQGSLGNHDSRAWVSNITVRDSTIKQSKNGLRIKTWQGGYGAVNGVKYENIRMENVRNPIIIDQFYCLTKKCLNQTSAVVVSDIEYKDIKGTYDVRSPPMNFACSDSVPCRNITLSEVELLPVEGEMMLDAFCWNVYGEMETMTIPPVSCLLDGTPIGSLGNHDSRAWVSNITVRDSTIKQSKNGLRIKTWQGGYGAVNGVKYENIRMENVRNPIIIDQFYCLTKKCFNQTSAVVVSDIEYKDIKGTYDVRSPPMNFACSDSVPCRNITLSEVELLPVEGEMMLDAFCWNVYGEMETMTIPPITDEKLKKDIKNTLDAANKHTFNSEKIIYNVPEILKDFGLDLSDYKLPPIGHRRLLDEGEELDQQGYPSWVAASDRRILGGDSKDEDDDHDDKKSKKDDHVPKPNDFFKSPEPEPLKKDVKPDAVVAQDGSGQFKTIREALDNYPRNLKGRYIIYIKCGEYDEQIIVNRKHHNVYMYGDGKDRTIISGNANHGVAEITISNTATFVAEGERFMAKCIGFKNTIGPRGGEAVAFRSQSPHTVMVDCSFEGYQNTLYYHTHYQFYKNCEISGTVDIIFGSGRAFFQDTKIYIRKPQTGQSNIITADGRMKTEEMGGVVLHNCKIKADSELKSAKGQFKTYLGRPWKQEAKAIVMKSELGDVIQAGGWTAWETPEEKDYHETCMFREYGNKGPGSNTDGRVTWSGYQVIEDEDEAEKFSSEKFIDAKTWVPQTGVPINLKL
;
A
#
# COMPACT_ATOMS: atom_id res chain seq x y z
N MET A 1 43.96 32.33 -21.53
CA MET A 1 43.52 32.39 -22.94
C MET A 1 42.54 33.55 -23.08
N LYS A 2 42.93 34.70 -23.66
CA LYS A 2 41.98 35.79 -23.95
C LYS A 2 41.44 35.59 -25.36
N LEU A 3 40.13 35.75 -25.56
CA LEU A 3 39.51 35.51 -26.87
C LEU A 3 40.13 36.29 -28.04
N ILE A 4 40.56 37.53 -27.80
CA ILE A 4 41.24 38.37 -28.80
C ILE A 4 42.55 37.77 -29.30
N ASP A 5 43.21 36.94 -28.50
CA ASP A 5 44.44 36.23 -28.89
C ASP A 5 44.14 35.07 -29.85
N PHE A 6 42.87 34.66 -29.97
CA PHE A 6 42.36 33.61 -30.86
C PHE A 6 41.58 34.20 -32.06
N GLY A 7 41.83 35.48 -32.37
CA GLY A 7 41.26 36.14 -33.55
C GLY A 7 39.86 36.70 -33.37
N ALA A 8 39.31 36.71 -32.15
CA ALA A 8 37.99 37.29 -31.92
C ALA A 8 38.01 38.83 -32.03
N VAL A 9 37.03 39.41 -32.73
CA VAL A 9 36.87 40.86 -32.96
C VAL A 9 36.13 41.51 -31.79
N GLY A 10 35.05 40.89 -31.33
CA GLY A 10 34.27 41.36 -30.18
C GLY A 10 33.48 42.65 -30.43
N ASP A 11 32.97 42.84 -31.66
CA ASP A 11 32.15 43.99 -32.10
C ASP A 11 30.63 43.77 -31.96
N GLY A 12 30.20 42.56 -31.58
CA GLY A 12 28.81 42.16 -31.43
C GLY A 12 28.13 41.75 -32.74
N VAL A 13 28.87 41.68 -33.84
CA VAL A 13 28.37 41.38 -35.20
C VAL A 13 29.08 40.15 -35.79
N ALA A 14 30.40 40.08 -35.67
CA ALA A 14 31.18 38.95 -36.18
C ALA A 14 30.83 37.65 -35.43
N ASP A 15 30.78 36.52 -36.15
CA ASP A 15 30.56 35.21 -35.55
C ASP A 15 31.85 34.66 -34.94
N GLU A 16 31.91 34.69 -33.62
CA GLU A 16 33.12 34.36 -32.85
C GLU A 16 33.16 32.90 -32.41
N THR A 17 32.24 32.07 -32.91
CA THR A 17 32.07 30.68 -32.47
C THR A 17 33.35 29.85 -32.53
N ASN A 18 34.17 30.03 -33.59
CA ASN A 18 35.42 29.29 -33.74
C ASN A 18 36.49 29.76 -32.75
N ALA A 19 36.64 31.06 -32.54
CA ALA A 19 37.59 31.61 -31.57
C ALA A 19 37.29 31.13 -30.14
N PHE A 20 36.00 31.03 -29.78
CA PHE A 20 35.58 30.45 -28.50
C PHE A 20 35.94 28.96 -28.37
N LYS A 21 35.76 28.17 -29.43
CA LYS A 21 36.11 26.73 -29.41
C LYS A 21 37.62 26.54 -29.26
N GLU A 22 38.42 27.25 -30.04
CA GLU A 22 39.88 27.15 -30.00
C GLU A 22 40.46 27.61 -28.65
N ALA A 23 39.93 28.71 -28.10
CA ALA A 23 40.31 29.19 -26.79
C ALA A 23 39.91 28.21 -25.68
N TRP A 24 38.75 27.54 -25.81
CA TRP A 24 38.28 26.54 -24.86
C TRP A 24 39.16 25.29 -24.91
N ASP A 25 39.42 24.75 -26.09
CA ASP A 25 40.24 23.55 -26.27
C ASP A 25 41.65 23.79 -25.72
N SER A 26 42.22 24.96 -25.98
CA SER A 26 43.52 25.35 -25.44
C SER A 26 43.51 25.44 -23.91
N ALA A 27 42.45 26.02 -23.33
CA ALA A 27 42.32 26.13 -21.88
C ALA A 27 42.10 24.78 -21.20
N CYS A 28 41.28 23.92 -21.81
CA CYS A 28 40.90 22.62 -21.29
C CYS A 28 42.05 21.59 -21.37
N GLN A 29 42.96 21.74 -22.34
CA GLN A 29 44.18 20.92 -22.47
C GLN A 29 45.35 21.44 -21.63
N CYS A 30 45.25 22.63 -21.05
CA CYS A 30 46.32 23.21 -20.25
C CYS A 30 46.45 22.48 -18.92
N GLN A 31 47.69 22.14 -18.52
CA GLN A 31 47.99 21.49 -17.24
C GLN A 31 48.43 22.49 -16.15
N ALA A 32 48.41 23.79 -16.46
CA ALA A 32 48.72 24.83 -15.48
C ALA A 32 47.67 24.82 -14.35
N ASN A 33 48.04 25.35 -13.19
CA ASN A 33 47.07 25.47 -12.09
C ASN A 33 46.02 26.52 -12.45
N SER A 34 44.76 26.11 -12.61
CA SER A 34 43.60 26.97 -12.90
C SER A 34 43.73 27.88 -14.14
N PRO A 35 43.87 27.33 -15.37
CA PRO A 35 43.81 28.11 -16.60
C PRO A 35 42.57 29.00 -16.66
N ILE A 36 42.75 30.22 -17.17
CA ILE A 36 41.68 31.21 -17.31
C ILE A 36 41.32 31.37 -18.78
N PHE A 37 40.09 31.02 -19.14
CA PHE A 37 39.43 31.44 -20.37
C PHE A 37 38.79 32.81 -20.12
N LEU A 38 39.19 33.85 -20.85
CA LEU A 38 38.76 35.24 -20.60
C LEU A 38 37.93 35.81 -21.76
N VAL A 39 36.70 36.21 -21.45
CA VAL A 39 35.86 37.12 -22.24
C VAL A 39 36.08 38.55 -21.72
N PRO A 40 36.88 39.39 -22.40
CA PRO A 40 37.34 40.66 -21.86
C PRO A 40 36.24 41.73 -21.79
N ARG A 41 36.34 42.59 -20.78
CA ARG A 41 35.49 43.79 -20.61
C ARG A 41 35.58 44.71 -21.84
N GLY A 42 34.45 45.31 -22.19
CA GLY A 42 34.35 46.32 -23.26
C GLY A 42 34.09 45.74 -24.65
N TYR A 43 34.07 44.41 -24.78
CA TYR A 43 33.78 43.70 -26.02
C TYR A 43 32.41 43.03 -25.99
N TYR A 44 31.84 42.84 -27.17
CA TYR A 44 30.56 42.17 -27.41
C TYR A 44 30.80 40.98 -28.33
N PHE A 45 30.54 39.77 -27.86
CA PHE A 45 30.81 38.55 -28.63
C PHE A 45 29.50 37.91 -29.05
N PHE A 46 29.27 37.88 -30.37
CA PHE A 46 28.21 37.09 -30.98
C PHE A 46 28.70 35.66 -31.18
N LEU A 47 27.98 34.69 -30.64
CA LEU A 47 28.32 33.27 -30.80
C LEU A 47 27.07 32.40 -30.98
N GLN A 48 27.16 31.45 -31.90
CA GLN A 48 26.11 30.46 -32.16
C GLN A 48 26.01 29.42 -31.03
N SER A 49 25.02 28.52 -31.10
CA SER A 49 24.90 27.39 -30.18
C SER A 49 26.22 26.59 -30.14
N THR A 50 26.80 26.48 -28.94
CA THR A 50 28.14 25.93 -28.74
C THR A 50 28.17 24.98 -27.55
N ILE A 51 28.83 23.84 -27.75
CA ILE A 51 29.04 22.81 -26.73
C ILE A 51 30.53 22.79 -26.35
N PHE A 52 30.81 23.17 -25.12
CA PHE A 52 32.11 23.09 -24.47
C PHE A 52 32.21 21.74 -23.74
N THR A 53 33.11 20.87 -24.20
CA THR A 53 33.20 19.48 -23.73
C THR A 53 34.43 19.28 -22.85
N GLY A 54 34.27 18.49 -21.78
CA GLY A 54 35.36 18.02 -20.91
C GLY A 54 35.47 16.49 -20.87
N PRO A 55 36.16 15.93 -19.86
CA PRO A 55 36.80 16.63 -18.74
C PRO A 55 38.06 17.40 -19.18
N CYS A 56 38.39 18.47 -18.45
CA CYS A 56 39.62 19.23 -18.67
C CYS A 56 40.78 18.67 -17.83
N GLN A 57 42.01 18.96 -18.23
CA GLN A 57 43.23 18.42 -17.59
C GLN A 57 43.51 19.01 -16.21
N SER A 58 42.97 20.20 -15.93
CA SER A 58 43.08 20.91 -14.66
C SER A 58 41.78 21.67 -14.38
N PRO A 59 41.53 22.10 -13.13
CA PRO A 59 40.41 22.98 -12.81
C PRO A 59 40.39 24.21 -13.74
N LEU A 60 39.24 24.61 -14.27
CA LEU A 60 39.15 25.67 -15.29
C LEU A 60 38.34 26.87 -14.78
N ILE A 61 38.85 28.08 -15.02
CA ILE A 61 38.12 29.33 -14.78
C ILE A 61 37.65 29.90 -16.12
N PHE A 62 36.34 30.02 -16.31
CA PHE A 62 35.73 30.76 -17.42
C PHE A 62 35.31 32.13 -16.90
N GLN A 63 36.14 33.14 -17.16
CA GLN A 63 35.95 34.53 -16.74
C GLN A 63 35.18 35.30 -17.82
N VAL A 64 34.00 35.82 -17.48
CA VAL A 64 33.17 36.67 -18.34
C VAL A 64 33.08 38.08 -17.78
N ASP A 65 33.84 39.00 -18.38
CA ASP A 65 33.79 40.44 -18.06
C ASP A 65 33.19 41.30 -19.18
N GLY A 66 33.14 40.76 -20.40
CA GLY A 66 32.47 41.36 -21.56
C GLY A 66 30.99 41.00 -21.69
N THR A 67 30.43 41.21 -22.88
CA THR A 67 29.06 40.80 -23.22
C THR A 67 29.07 39.63 -24.18
N MET A 68 28.26 38.60 -23.93
CA MET A 68 28.03 37.48 -24.86
C MET A 68 26.57 37.48 -25.31
N MET A 69 26.31 37.21 -26.59
CA MET A 69 24.96 37.19 -27.14
C MET A 69 24.75 36.18 -28.29
N PRO A 70 23.55 35.57 -28.41
CA PRO A 70 23.22 34.63 -29.47
C PRO A 70 22.68 35.35 -30.73
N PRO A 71 22.29 34.58 -31.76
CA PRO A 71 21.47 35.10 -32.85
C PRO A 71 20.19 35.75 -32.31
N ASP A 72 19.86 36.92 -32.86
CA ASP A 72 18.69 37.69 -32.45
C ASP A 72 17.41 37.07 -33.04
N GLY A 73 16.84 36.12 -32.31
CA GLY A 73 15.54 35.52 -32.62
C GLY A 73 15.56 34.21 -33.44
N PRO A 74 14.36 33.64 -33.66
CA PRO A 74 14.18 32.33 -34.29
C PRO A 74 14.53 32.28 -35.78
N GLU A 75 14.43 33.40 -36.49
CA GLU A 75 14.72 33.49 -37.92
C GLU A 75 16.22 33.54 -38.21
N SER A 76 17.00 34.16 -37.31
CA SER A 76 18.46 34.23 -37.39
C SER A 76 19.14 32.99 -36.79
N TRP A 77 18.39 32.11 -36.11
CA TRP A 77 18.92 30.88 -35.54
C TRP A 77 19.27 29.85 -36.64
N PRO A 78 20.54 29.40 -36.74
CA PRO A 78 20.95 28.49 -37.80
C PRO A 78 20.18 27.17 -37.80
N LYS A 79 19.73 26.71 -38.98
CA LYS A 79 18.87 25.52 -39.13
C LYS A 79 19.52 24.22 -38.64
N TYR A 80 20.85 24.13 -38.71
CA TYR A 80 21.61 22.95 -38.27
C TYR A 80 21.88 22.94 -36.76
N ASN A 81 21.65 24.07 -36.07
CA ASN A 81 21.81 24.16 -34.62
C ASN A 81 20.50 23.78 -33.92
N SER A 82 20.62 23.13 -32.77
CA SER A 82 19.48 22.87 -31.90
C SER A 82 18.83 24.18 -31.47
N ARG A 83 17.50 24.27 -31.59
CA ARG A 83 16.70 25.41 -31.08
C ARG A 83 16.41 25.31 -29.59
N ARG A 84 17.00 24.35 -28.89
CA ARG A 84 16.72 24.06 -27.46
C ARG A 84 17.86 24.46 -26.53
N GLN A 85 19.00 24.92 -27.05
CA GLN A 85 20.17 25.25 -26.22
C GLN A 85 21.11 26.23 -26.90
N TRP A 86 21.77 27.07 -26.12
CA TRP A 86 22.79 28.00 -26.59
C TRP A 86 24.19 27.64 -26.07
N LEU A 87 24.53 27.96 -24.82
CA LEU A 87 25.81 27.62 -24.20
C LEU A 87 25.68 26.32 -23.43
N VAL A 88 26.40 25.27 -23.84
CA VAL A 88 26.35 23.96 -23.19
C VAL A 88 27.73 23.58 -22.66
N PHE A 89 27.81 23.27 -21.38
CA PHE A 89 29.01 22.74 -20.71
C PHE A 89 28.78 21.26 -20.38
N TYR A 90 29.43 20.37 -21.12
CA TYR A 90 29.16 18.94 -21.12
C TYR A 90 30.31 18.13 -20.52
N ARG A 91 30.01 17.29 -19.52
CA ARG A 91 30.98 16.40 -18.85
C ARG A 91 32.21 17.13 -18.31
N ILE A 92 31.98 18.28 -17.69
CA ILE A 92 33.01 19.06 -17.03
C ILE A 92 33.18 18.58 -15.60
N ASP A 93 34.42 18.52 -15.11
CA ASP A 93 34.74 18.39 -13.69
C ASP A 93 35.61 19.59 -13.26
N GLN A 94 35.27 20.20 -12.13
CA GLN A 94 36.02 21.31 -11.50
C GLN A 94 36.11 22.57 -12.38
N MET A 95 34.99 23.24 -12.60
CA MET A 95 34.93 24.49 -13.37
C MET A 95 34.24 25.62 -12.62
N THR A 96 34.82 26.82 -12.72
CA THR A 96 34.22 28.07 -12.24
C THR A 96 33.86 28.97 -13.42
N LEU A 97 32.57 29.21 -13.64
CA LEU A 97 32.05 30.24 -14.54
C LEU A 97 31.76 31.50 -13.73
N GLN A 98 32.57 32.55 -13.91
CA GLN A 98 32.50 33.74 -13.08
C GLN A 98 32.67 35.04 -13.86
N GLY A 99 32.32 36.17 -13.25
CA GLY A 99 32.70 37.50 -13.72
C GLY A 99 31.56 38.51 -13.67
N SER A 100 31.87 39.76 -14.01
CA SER A 100 30.91 40.89 -13.92
C SER A 100 30.17 41.20 -15.24
N GLY A 101 30.49 40.42 -16.27
CA GLY A 101 29.99 40.54 -17.63
C GLY A 101 28.51 40.23 -17.78
N LEU A 102 27.99 40.46 -18.98
CA LEU A 102 26.60 40.26 -19.35
C LEU A 102 26.46 39.07 -20.30
N ILE A 103 25.61 38.12 -19.95
CA ILE A 103 25.13 37.09 -20.88
C ILE A 103 23.70 37.49 -21.28
N ASP A 104 23.56 38.04 -22.48
CA ASP A 104 22.29 38.53 -23.03
C ASP A 104 21.70 37.48 -23.98
N GLY A 105 20.58 36.88 -23.61
CA GLY A 105 19.93 35.82 -24.38
C GLY A 105 19.06 36.29 -25.55
N ARG A 106 18.77 37.60 -25.69
CA ARG A 106 17.93 38.17 -26.77
C ARG A 106 16.59 37.46 -26.98
N GLY A 107 15.86 37.22 -25.89
CA GLY A 107 14.64 36.41 -25.86
C GLY A 107 13.40 37.02 -26.50
N GLN A 108 13.36 38.34 -26.73
CA GLN A 108 12.13 39.06 -27.10
C GLN A 108 11.40 38.48 -28.32
N GLN A 109 12.13 38.18 -29.39
CA GLN A 109 11.53 37.61 -30.62
C GLN A 109 11.01 36.19 -30.40
N TRP A 110 11.66 35.41 -29.54
CA TRP A 110 11.23 34.05 -29.18
C TRP A 110 9.94 34.07 -28.36
N TRP A 111 9.79 35.02 -27.45
CA TRP A 111 8.58 35.19 -26.64
C TRP A 111 7.39 35.72 -27.45
N ASN A 112 7.63 36.35 -28.60
CA ASN A 112 6.61 36.89 -29.50
C ASN A 112 6.12 35.88 -30.55
N LEU A 113 6.63 34.65 -30.56
CA LEU A 113 6.13 33.61 -31.44
C LEU A 113 4.62 33.37 -31.21
N PRO A 114 3.78 33.25 -32.25
CA PRO A 114 2.32 33.14 -32.12
C PRO A 114 1.82 31.94 -31.30
N CYS A 115 2.70 30.95 -31.11
CA CYS A 115 2.40 29.75 -30.34
C CYS A 115 2.74 29.87 -28.85
N LYS A 116 3.33 30.99 -28.42
CA LYS A 116 3.50 31.33 -27.00
C LYS A 116 2.18 31.82 -26.41
N PRO A 117 1.96 31.66 -25.10
CA PRO A 117 0.69 32.01 -24.45
C PRO A 117 0.24 33.44 -24.75
N HIS A 118 -0.99 33.59 -25.24
CA HIS A 118 -1.63 34.88 -25.55
C HIS A 118 -0.96 35.72 -26.66
N LYS A 119 -0.16 35.09 -27.54
CA LYS A 119 0.56 35.78 -28.63
C LYS A 119 0.00 35.55 -30.02
N GLY A 120 -1.01 34.70 -30.16
CA GLY A 120 -1.77 34.49 -31.39
C GLY A 120 -2.78 35.62 -31.67
N PRO A 121 -3.48 35.57 -32.82
CA PRO A 121 -4.50 36.54 -33.19
C PRO A 121 -5.56 36.71 -32.08
N ASN A 122 -5.92 37.96 -31.77
CA ASN A 122 -6.89 38.30 -30.71
C ASN A 122 -6.51 37.80 -29.30
N GLY A 123 -5.21 37.62 -29.00
CA GLY A 123 -4.75 37.12 -27.70
C GLY A 123 -4.95 35.60 -27.50
N SER A 124 -5.18 34.87 -28.59
CA SER A 124 -5.21 33.40 -28.61
C SER A 124 -3.79 32.80 -28.51
N THR A 125 -3.69 31.47 -28.48
CA THR A 125 -2.40 30.75 -28.58
C THR A 125 -2.52 29.78 -29.76
N LEU A 126 -1.65 29.90 -30.76
CA LEU A 126 -1.66 28.99 -31.91
C LEU A 126 -0.89 27.70 -31.64
N SER A 127 -1.29 26.59 -32.27
CA SER A 127 -0.50 25.35 -32.26
C SER A 127 0.67 25.46 -33.25
N GLY A 128 1.85 24.95 -32.88
CA GLY A 128 3.03 24.97 -33.75
C GLY A 128 4.35 24.67 -33.01
N PRO A 129 5.49 24.60 -33.71
CA PRO A 129 6.79 24.40 -33.09
C PRO A 129 7.19 25.65 -32.28
N CYS A 130 7.32 25.49 -30.96
CA CYS A 130 7.59 26.58 -30.00
C CYS A 130 8.93 26.45 -29.27
N ASP A 131 9.84 25.62 -29.77
CA ASP A 131 11.16 25.41 -29.16
C ASP A 131 11.89 26.76 -29.03
N SER A 132 12.46 27.00 -27.87
CA SER A 132 13.27 28.19 -27.56
C SER A 132 14.53 27.75 -26.82
N PRO A 133 15.69 28.35 -27.08
CA PRO A 133 16.94 27.86 -26.52
C PRO A 133 17.10 28.25 -25.04
N THR A 134 17.52 27.30 -24.21
CA THR A 134 18.07 27.60 -22.88
C THR A 134 19.39 28.34 -23.04
N ALA A 135 19.59 29.45 -22.31
CA ALA A 135 20.78 30.27 -22.45
C ALA A 135 22.07 29.56 -21.98
N ILE A 136 22.08 29.03 -20.75
CA ILE A 136 23.23 28.31 -20.18
C ILE A 136 22.78 26.94 -19.69
N ARG A 137 23.46 25.88 -20.13
CA ARG A 137 23.18 24.49 -19.69
C ARG A 137 24.47 23.78 -19.27
N PHE A 138 24.52 23.33 -18.03
CA PHE A 138 25.49 22.34 -17.57
C PHE A 138 24.85 20.94 -17.67
N PHE A 139 25.54 20.01 -18.30
CA PHE A 139 25.02 18.66 -18.54
C PHE A 139 26.03 17.58 -18.18
N MET A 140 25.64 16.67 -17.29
CA MET A 140 26.47 15.55 -16.82
C MET A 140 27.82 16.01 -16.21
N SER A 141 27.82 17.08 -15.42
CA SER A 141 29.03 17.76 -14.96
C SER A 141 29.11 17.83 -13.43
N THR A 142 30.32 17.88 -12.87
CA THR A 142 30.56 17.80 -11.42
C THR A 142 31.49 18.92 -10.95
N ASN A 143 31.37 19.33 -9.68
CA ASN A 143 32.21 20.35 -9.05
C ASN A 143 32.18 21.69 -9.83
N LEU A 144 31.01 22.31 -9.86
CA LEU A 144 30.75 23.51 -10.64
C LEU A 144 30.53 24.73 -9.74
N THR A 145 31.11 25.87 -10.13
CA THR A 145 30.85 27.15 -9.49
C THR A 145 30.34 28.16 -10.51
N LEU A 146 29.26 28.88 -10.20
CA LEU A 146 28.72 29.98 -10.99
C LEU A 146 28.68 31.25 -10.13
N GLN A 147 29.42 32.30 -10.49
CA GLN A 147 29.59 33.45 -9.58
C GLN A 147 29.56 34.83 -10.25
N GLY A 148 28.81 35.78 -9.67
CA GLY A 148 28.91 37.21 -9.99
C GLY A 148 28.26 37.70 -11.29
N LEU A 149 27.76 36.79 -12.12
CA LEU A 149 27.32 37.08 -13.49
C LEU A 149 25.98 37.81 -13.56
N ARG A 150 25.82 38.60 -14.63
CA ARG A 150 24.54 39.18 -15.04
C ARG A 150 24.01 38.42 -16.25
N ILE A 151 22.81 37.86 -16.13
CA ILE A 151 22.12 37.11 -17.18
C ILE A 151 20.82 37.84 -17.48
N LYS A 152 20.57 38.08 -18.77
CA LYS A 152 19.44 38.91 -19.20
C LYS A 152 18.68 38.26 -20.35
N ASP A 153 17.37 38.37 -20.32
CA ASP A 153 16.47 38.09 -21.45
C ASP A 153 16.71 36.73 -22.13
N SER A 154 16.84 35.64 -21.36
CA SER A 154 16.94 34.30 -21.96
C SER A 154 15.68 33.94 -22.77
N PRO A 155 15.80 33.33 -23.97
CA PRO A 155 14.65 32.88 -24.76
C PRO A 155 13.74 31.87 -24.06
N MET A 156 14.30 31.12 -23.10
CA MET A 156 13.62 30.14 -22.24
C MET A 156 14.33 30.15 -20.87
N PHE A 157 14.70 28.99 -20.32
CA PHE A 157 15.45 28.89 -19.07
C PHE A 157 16.77 29.68 -19.14
N ASN A 158 17.11 30.43 -18.09
CA ASN A 158 18.34 31.21 -18.02
C ASN A 158 19.54 30.31 -17.73
N VAL A 159 19.47 29.53 -16.65
CA VAL A 159 20.51 28.55 -16.28
C VAL A 159 19.87 27.20 -16.01
N LYS A 160 20.41 26.14 -16.62
CA LYS A 160 19.97 24.76 -16.40
C LYS A 160 21.12 23.85 -15.96
N PHE A 161 20.92 23.09 -14.91
CA PHE A 161 21.77 21.96 -14.51
C PHE A 161 21.00 20.66 -14.71
N ASP A 162 21.62 19.71 -15.40
CA ASP A 162 20.99 18.46 -15.81
C ASP A 162 21.97 17.30 -15.62
N GLY A 163 21.70 16.42 -14.66
CA GLY A 163 22.60 15.31 -14.33
C GLY A 163 23.90 15.74 -13.66
N CYS A 164 23.90 16.85 -12.89
CA CYS A 164 25.12 17.41 -12.30
C CYS A 164 25.30 17.05 -10.81
N SER A 165 26.48 17.30 -10.24
CA SER A 165 26.71 17.13 -8.79
C SER A 165 27.70 18.15 -8.23
N ASN A 166 27.54 18.57 -6.98
CA ASN A 166 28.38 19.57 -6.32
C ASN A 166 28.37 20.90 -7.08
N VAL A 167 27.28 21.66 -6.96
CA VAL A 167 27.07 22.92 -7.68
C VAL A 167 26.97 24.07 -6.68
N LEU A 168 27.80 25.11 -6.83
CA LEU A 168 27.72 26.36 -6.09
C LEU A 168 27.32 27.50 -7.02
N ILE A 169 26.25 28.22 -6.69
CA ILE A 169 25.79 29.41 -7.40
C ILE A 169 25.78 30.57 -6.40
N GLU A 170 26.47 31.65 -6.71
CA GLU A 170 26.62 32.75 -5.78
C GLU A 170 26.62 34.13 -6.46
N SER A 171 25.87 35.07 -5.88
CA SER A 171 25.91 36.49 -6.26
C SER A 171 25.60 36.75 -7.74
N ILE A 172 24.68 35.98 -8.34
CA ILE A 172 24.26 36.22 -9.73
C ILE A 172 23.01 37.10 -9.81
N SER A 173 22.84 37.78 -10.94
CA SER A 173 21.64 38.55 -11.25
C SER A 173 21.01 38.07 -12.54
N ILE A 174 19.75 37.65 -12.48
CA ILE A 174 18.95 37.20 -13.63
C ILE A 174 17.78 38.17 -13.80
N ILE A 175 17.64 38.76 -14.99
CA ILE A 175 16.57 39.73 -15.29
C ILE A 175 15.91 39.40 -16.64
N ALA A 176 14.60 39.21 -16.62
CA ALA A 176 13.73 39.13 -17.80
C ALA A 176 12.36 39.78 -17.49
N PRO A 177 11.60 40.25 -18.49
CA PRO A 177 10.30 40.86 -18.26
C PRO A 177 9.28 39.91 -17.62
N GLU A 178 8.36 40.43 -16.80
CA GLU A 178 7.32 39.64 -16.10
C GLU A 178 6.42 38.81 -17.03
N LEU A 179 6.21 39.27 -18.26
CA LEU A 179 5.37 38.58 -19.26
C LEU A 179 6.18 37.67 -20.20
N SER A 180 7.46 37.42 -19.91
CA SER A 180 8.29 36.49 -20.68
C SER A 180 7.94 35.04 -20.32
N PRO A 181 7.48 34.21 -21.27
CA PRO A 181 7.04 32.84 -20.97
C PRO A 181 8.22 31.87 -20.79
N ASN A 182 8.13 30.96 -19.80
CA ASN A 182 9.09 29.88 -19.57
C ASN A 182 10.54 30.35 -19.34
N THR A 183 10.70 31.54 -18.75
CA THR A 183 12.00 32.14 -18.48
C THR A 183 12.54 31.77 -17.11
N ASP A 184 12.46 30.49 -16.74
CA ASP A 184 12.91 30.01 -15.43
C ASP A 184 14.34 30.51 -15.14
N GLY A 185 14.59 30.97 -13.91
CA GLY A 185 15.88 31.53 -13.52
C GLY A 185 16.93 30.44 -13.44
N ILE A 186 16.83 29.59 -12.43
CA ILE A 186 17.72 28.44 -12.25
C ILE A 186 16.88 27.16 -12.27
N HIS A 187 17.13 26.30 -13.26
CA HIS A 187 16.45 25.02 -13.44
C HIS A 187 17.39 23.86 -13.10
N ILE A 188 17.05 23.04 -12.11
CA ILE A 188 17.88 21.89 -11.70
C ILE A 188 17.12 20.58 -11.85
N SER A 189 17.71 19.63 -12.58
CA SER A 189 17.16 18.30 -12.87
C SER A 189 18.23 17.22 -12.69
N ASN A 190 17.88 16.09 -12.07
CA ASN A 190 18.81 14.99 -11.80
C ASN A 190 20.13 15.46 -11.17
N THR A 191 20.09 16.49 -10.32
CA THR A 191 21.27 17.20 -9.83
C THR A 191 21.29 17.21 -8.30
N ASN A 192 22.44 16.90 -7.71
CA ASN A 192 22.57 16.79 -6.24
C ASN A 192 23.68 17.67 -5.65
N ASN A 193 23.56 17.95 -4.35
CA ASN A 193 24.46 18.80 -3.58
C ASN A 193 24.61 20.20 -4.23
N VAL A 194 23.52 20.97 -4.22
CA VAL A 194 23.41 22.28 -4.86
C VAL A 194 23.27 23.39 -3.82
N GLN A 195 24.02 24.46 -3.99
CA GLN A 195 24.06 25.61 -3.09
C GLN A 195 23.78 26.88 -3.90
N ILE A 196 22.76 27.66 -3.54
CA ILE A 196 22.36 28.87 -4.27
C ILE A 196 22.25 30.05 -3.30
N TYR A 197 23.17 31.00 -3.40
CA TYR A 197 23.32 32.06 -2.42
C TYR A 197 23.31 33.47 -3.03
N ASN A 198 22.81 34.43 -2.26
CA ASN A 198 23.02 35.87 -2.46
C ASN A 198 22.60 36.39 -3.86
N SER A 199 21.57 35.82 -4.47
CA SER A 199 21.25 36.05 -5.88
C SER A 199 19.93 36.78 -6.08
N ILE A 200 19.83 37.56 -7.16
CA ILE A 200 18.63 38.35 -7.51
C ILE A 200 18.06 37.81 -8.82
N ILE A 201 16.82 37.36 -8.80
CA ILE A 201 16.16 36.75 -9.96
C ILE A 201 14.79 37.40 -10.17
N SER A 202 14.61 38.02 -11.33
CA SER A 202 13.36 38.62 -11.78
C SER A 202 13.09 38.16 -13.20
N ASN A 203 11.96 37.50 -13.42
CA ASN A 203 11.61 36.85 -14.68
C ASN A 203 10.09 36.66 -14.79
N GLY A 204 9.64 36.02 -15.87
CA GLY A 204 8.21 35.78 -16.11
C GLY A 204 7.69 34.41 -15.68
N ASP A 205 8.56 33.53 -15.18
CA ASP A 205 8.25 32.17 -14.72
C ASP A 205 9.04 31.83 -13.44
N ASP A 206 9.31 30.55 -13.16
CA ASP A 206 9.92 30.11 -11.90
C ASP A 206 11.32 30.72 -11.62
N CYS A 207 11.57 31.19 -10.41
CA CYS A 207 12.84 31.80 -9.96
C CYS A 207 13.90 30.71 -9.85
N VAL A 208 13.60 29.69 -9.04
CA VAL A 208 14.32 28.43 -9.00
C VAL A 208 13.30 27.33 -9.19
N SER A 209 13.56 26.43 -10.15
CA SER A 209 12.74 25.26 -10.40
C SER A 209 13.55 23.99 -10.17
N ILE A 210 13.14 23.21 -9.18
CA ILE A 210 13.73 21.90 -8.85
C ILE A 210 12.79 20.83 -9.36
N VAL A 211 13.31 19.93 -10.20
CA VAL A 211 12.53 18.83 -10.76
C VAL A 211 13.13 17.49 -10.32
N SER A 212 12.59 16.38 -10.84
CA SER A 212 12.96 15.04 -10.39
C SER A 212 14.45 14.72 -10.46
N GLY A 213 14.89 13.88 -9.52
CA GLY A 213 16.25 13.34 -9.39
C GLY A 213 17.18 14.25 -8.60
N CYS A 214 16.64 15.28 -7.93
CA CYS A 214 17.41 16.27 -7.18
C CYS A 214 17.33 16.02 -5.68
N TYR A 215 18.45 16.16 -4.98
CA TYR A 215 18.50 16.08 -3.53
C TYR A 215 19.67 16.89 -2.96
N ASP A 216 19.59 17.25 -1.68
CA ASP A 216 20.58 18.10 -0.98
C ASP A 216 20.73 19.47 -1.67
N VAL A 217 19.69 20.30 -1.58
CA VAL A 217 19.68 21.65 -2.15
C VAL A 217 19.49 22.69 -1.04
N ASP A 218 20.46 23.61 -0.90
CA ASP A 218 20.40 24.71 0.07
C ASP A 218 20.37 26.05 -0.67
N ILE A 219 19.29 26.81 -0.46
CA ILE A 219 19.02 28.10 -1.08
C ILE A 219 18.92 29.15 0.02
N ARG A 220 19.71 30.21 -0.07
CA ARG A 220 19.76 31.24 0.97
C ARG A 220 19.93 32.63 0.42
N ASN A 221 19.24 33.59 1.04
CA ASN A 221 19.39 35.01 0.73
C ASN A 221 19.19 35.32 -0.75
N ILE A 222 18.05 34.87 -1.32
CA ILE A 222 17.66 35.20 -2.68
C ILE A 222 16.48 36.17 -2.70
N THR A 223 16.45 37.03 -3.73
CA THR A 223 15.27 37.86 -4.03
C THR A 223 14.62 37.37 -5.31
N CYS A 224 13.36 36.92 -5.24
CA CYS A 224 12.62 36.29 -6.34
C CYS A 224 11.38 37.07 -6.78
N GLY A 225 11.06 36.93 -8.07
CA GLY A 225 9.71 37.08 -8.63
C GLY A 225 8.87 35.81 -8.35
N GLN A 226 8.71 34.91 -9.33
CA GLN A 226 7.83 33.72 -9.21
C GLN A 226 8.60 32.46 -8.81
N GLY A 227 7.98 31.38 -8.31
CA GLY A 227 8.70 30.15 -7.95
C GLY A 227 7.87 28.87 -8.05
N SER A 228 8.50 27.71 -8.29
CA SER A 228 7.85 26.39 -8.20
C SER A 228 8.76 25.17 -8.23
N LEU A 229 8.19 24.02 -7.87
CA LEU A 229 8.82 22.70 -7.90
C LEU A 229 7.98 21.70 -8.72
N GLY A 230 8.52 21.10 -9.79
CA GLY A 230 7.91 19.93 -10.46
C GLY A 230 7.84 19.94 -12.00
N ASN A 231 7.80 18.76 -12.64
CA ASN A 231 7.63 18.58 -14.09
C ASN A 231 6.98 17.21 -14.47
N HIS A 232 6.45 17.11 -15.70
CA HIS A 232 5.65 16.08 -16.38
C HIS A 232 5.74 14.61 -15.92
N ASP A 233 4.62 13.88 -16.02
CA ASP A 233 4.41 12.42 -16.23
C ASP A 233 5.58 11.46 -15.98
N SER A 234 6.30 11.65 -14.88
CA SER A 234 7.52 10.90 -14.60
C SER A 234 7.74 10.74 -13.11
N ARG A 235 8.56 9.74 -12.79
CA ARG A 235 9.03 9.44 -11.43
C ARG A 235 9.62 10.71 -10.83
N ALA A 236 9.04 11.22 -9.75
CA ALA A 236 9.55 12.37 -9.03
C ALA A 236 10.32 11.93 -7.78
N TRP A 237 11.60 12.25 -7.65
CA TRP A 237 12.30 12.15 -6.37
C TRP A 237 12.98 13.48 -6.08
N VAL A 238 12.45 14.20 -5.11
CA VAL A 238 13.02 15.44 -4.59
C VAL A 238 13.11 15.31 -3.08
N SER A 239 14.30 15.47 -2.51
CA SER A 239 14.48 15.33 -1.06
C SER A 239 15.50 16.29 -0.48
N ASN A 240 15.34 16.69 0.78
CA ASN A 240 16.28 17.52 1.51
C ASN A 240 16.56 18.86 0.80
N ILE A 241 15.52 19.69 0.74
CA ILE A 241 15.56 21.02 0.16
C ILE A 241 15.38 22.04 1.28
N THR A 242 16.27 23.02 1.39
CA THR A 242 16.13 24.12 2.34
C THR A 242 16.17 25.45 1.58
N VAL A 243 15.17 26.30 1.82
CA VAL A 243 15.10 27.67 1.29
C VAL A 243 14.94 28.60 2.48
N ARG A 244 15.87 29.53 2.68
CA ARG A 244 15.84 30.41 3.83
C ARG A 244 16.34 31.83 3.61
N ASP A 245 16.00 32.71 4.54
CA ASP A 245 16.45 34.10 4.59
C ASP A 245 16.18 34.87 3.29
N SER A 246 15.04 34.63 2.64
CA SER A 246 14.79 35.06 1.25
C SER A 246 13.54 35.93 1.10
N THR A 247 13.52 36.75 0.07
CA THR A 247 12.40 37.67 -0.23
C THR A 247 11.74 37.32 -1.56
N ILE A 248 10.42 37.21 -1.57
CA ILE A 248 9.62 36.98 -2.78
C ILE A 248 8.69 38.19 -2.95
N LYS A 249 8.77 38.86 -4.11
CA LYS A 249 8.01 40.08 -4.35
C LYS A 249 7.41 40.16 -5.75
N GLN A 250 6.24 40.80 -5.85
CA GLN A 250 5.54 41.10 -7.11
C GLN A 250 5.38 39.86 -8.00
N SER A 251 4.73 38.85 -7.44
CA SER A 251 4.79 37.49 -7.98
C SER A 251 3.42 36.83 -8.07
N LYS A 252 3.25 35.98 -9.08
CA LYS A 252 2.06 35.11 -9.17
C LYS A 252 2.07 34.01 -8.11
N ASN A 253 3.22 33.39 -7.84
CA ASN A 253 3.35 32.27 -6.92
C ASN A 253 4.59 32.44 -6.05
N GLY A 254 4.45 32.22 -4.74
CA GLY A 254 5.57 32.18 -3.81
C GLY A 254 6.17 30.78 -3.70
N LEU A 255 5.95 30.14 -2.56
CA LEU A 255 6.45 28.80 -2.25
C LEU A 255 5.48 27.76 -2.81
N ARG A 256 5.84 27.14 -3.94
CA ARG A 256 4.94 26.26 -4.68
C ARG A 256 5.53 24.87 -4.88
N ILE A 257 4.80 23.84 -4.45
CA ILE A 257 5.00 22.44 -4.84
C ILE A 257 3.93 22.08 -5.87
N LYS A 258 4.32 21.69 -7.08
CA LYS A 258 3.40 21.25 -8.16
C LYS A 258 3.69 19.80 -8.55
N THR A 259 2.67 18.94 -8.58
CA THR A 259 2.81 17.55 -9.05
C THR A 259 1.67 17.19 -10.00
N TRP A 260 1.94 16.32 -10.96
CA TRP A 260 0.98 15.93 -12.01
C TRP A 260 0.01 14.89 -11.48
N GLN A 261 -1.27 15.00 -11.89
CA GLN A 261 -2.21 13.90 -11.71
C GLN A 261 -1.74 12.64 -12.44
N GLY A 262 -1.77 11.50 -11.77
CA GLY A 262 -1.25 10.24 -12.31
C GLY A 262 0.24 10.03 -12.07
N GLY A 263 0.96 11.04 -11.57
CA GLY A 263 2.38 10.96 -11.23
C GLY A 263 2.68 9.99 -10.09
N TYR A 264 3.94 9.60 -9.95
CA TYR A 264 4.39 8.70 -8.87
C TYR A 264 5.81 9.07 -8.46
N GLY A 265 6.17 8.85 -7.20
CA GLY A 265 7.42 9.34 -6.63
C GLY A 265 7.24 9.97 -5.25
N ALA A 266 8.23 10.71 -4.75
CA ALA A 266 8.20 11.42 -3.48
C ALA A 266 8.87 12.81 -3.55
N VAL A 267 8.28 13.78 -2.86
CA VAL A 267 8.85 15.06 -2.44
C VAL A 267 8.88 15.03 -0.91
N ASN A 268 10.06 15.05 -0.30
CA ASN A 268 10.18 15.03 1.16
C ASN A 268 11.27 15.94 1.72
N GLY A 269 11.13 16.35 2.98
CA GLY A 269 12.15 17.12 3.69
C GLY A 269 12.41 18.47 3.03
N VAL A 270 11.34 19.24 2.78
CA VAL A 270 11.43 20.59 2.21
C VAL A 270 11.21 21.61 3.32
N LYS A 271 12.15 22.52 3.52
CA LYS A 271 12.11 23.53 4.57
C LYS A 271 12.11 24.92 3.96
N TYR A 272 11.14 25.72 4.37
CA TYR A 272 11.05 27.14 4.06
C TYR A 272 11.13 27.92 5.37
N GLU A 273 12.17 28.73 5.56
CA GLU A 273 12.43 29.42 6.82
C GLU A 273 12.77 30.90 6.60
N ASN A 274 12.20 31.81 7.40
CA ASN A 274 12.50 33.24 7.35
C ASN A 274 12.31 33.81 5.93
N ILE A 275 11.08 33.72 5.43
CA ILE A 275 10.72 34.16 4.08
C ILE A 275 9.85 35.41 4.14
N ARG A 276 10.23 36.45 3.39
CA ARG A 276 9.48 37.71 3.29
C ARG A 276 8.67 37.78 1.99
N MET A 277 7.38 38.02 2.10
CA MET A 277 6.45 38.11 0.96
C MET A 277 6.01 39.57 0.73
N GLU A 278 6.04 40.04 -0.52
CA GLU A 278 5.55 41.38 -0.88
C GLU A 278 4.64 41.30 -2.11
N ASN A 279 3.34 41.54 -1.93
CA ASN A 279 2.35 41.50 -3.01
C ASN A 279 2.43 40.21 -3.86
N VAL A 280 2.38 39.06 -3.18
CA VAL A 280 2.41 37.74 -3.83
C VAL A 280 0.98 37.22 -3.99
N ARG A 281 0.60 36.83 -5.21
CA ARG A 281 -0.78 36.41 -5.50
C ARG A 281 -1.15 35.08 -4.86
N ASN A 282 -0.29 34.07 -4.98
CA ASN A 282 -0.46 32.80 -4.31
C ASN A 282 0.79 32.50 -3.45
N PRO A 283 0.85 33.00 -2.20
CA PRO A 283 2.03 32.92 -1.36
C PRO A 283 2.53 31.51 -1.07
N ILE A 284 1.65 30.61 -0.63
CA ILE A 284 1.99 29.21 -0.30
C ILE A 284 1.02 28.29 -1.05
N ILE A 285 1.57 27.38 -1.86
CA ILE A 285 0.79 26.44 -2.66
C ILE A 285 1.37 25.03 -2.61
N ILE A 286 0.50 24.04 -2.42
CA ILE A 286 0.73 22.66 -2.86
C ILE A 286 -0.39 22.31 -3.85
N ASP A 287 -0.04 21.94 -5.08
CA ASP A 287 -1.01 21.58 -6.12
C ASP A 287 -0.64 20.23 -6.74
N GLN A 288 -1.40 19.19 -6.41
CA GLN A 288 -1.28 17.85 -6.98
C GLN A 288 -2.27 17.56 -8.11
N PHE A 289 -3.05 18.56 -8.53
CA PHE A 289 -4.03 18.45 -9.59
C PHE A 289 -3.53 19.08 -10.91
N TYR A 290 -2.23 19.34 -11.01
CA TYR A 290 -1.64 20.03 -12.15
C TYR A 290 -1.75 19.21 -13.44
N CYS A 291 -2.18 19.85 -14.53
CA CYS A 291 -2.16 19.28 -15.87
C CYS A 291 -2.23 20.34 -16.99
N LEU A 292 -1.96 19.96 -18.25
CA LEU A 292 -1.89 20.89 -19.40
C LEU A 292 -3.24 21.45 -19.87
N THR A 293 -4.34 20.78 -19.54
CA THR A 293 -5.68 21.13 -20.03
C THR A 293 -6.63 21.40 -18.86
N LYS A 294 -7.58 22.32 -19.00
CA LYS A 294 -8.56 22.67 -17.93
C LYS A 294 -9.48 21.52 -17.46
N LYS A 295 -9.37 20.32 -18.04
CA LYS A 295 -10.16 19.13 -17.69
C LYS A 295 -9.23 17.92 -17.61
N CYS A 296 -8.86 17.56 -16.39
CA CYS A 296 -8.16 16.31 -16.11
C CYS A 296 -9.02 15.50 -15.16
N LEU A 297 -9.15 14.21 -15.46
CA LEU A 297 -9.89 13.28 -14.61
C LEU A 297 -8.99 12.91 -13.43
N ASN A 298 -9.54 12.88 -12.21
CA ASN A 298 -8.81 12.42 -11.04
C ASN A 298 -8.26 11.00 -11.29
N GLN A 299 -6.96 10.84 -11.04
CA GLN A 299 -6.25 9.58 -11.22
C GLN A 299 -5.87 8.98 -9.86
N THR A 300 -5.70 7.66 -9.81
CA THR A 300 -5.47 6.92 -8.56
C THR A 300 -4.03 7.01 -8.05
N SER A 301 -3.07 7.44 -8.88
CA SER A 301 -1.67 7.69 -8.49
C SER A 301 -1.37 9.19 -8.37
N ALA A 302 -0.53 9.53 -7.39
CA ALA A 302 0.05 10.86 -7.23
C ALA A 302 1.44 10.76 -6.56
N VAL A 303 2.22 11.82 -6.68
CA VAL A 303 3.52 11.94 -5.99
C VAL A 303 3.28 12.06 -4.49
N VAL A 304 4.03 11.35 -3.66
CA VAL A 304 3.95 11.50 -2.19
C VAL A 304 4.58 12.83 -1.80
N VAL A 305 3.88 13.67 -1.04
CA VAL A 305 4.43 14.94 -0.50
C VAL A 305 4.45 14.83 1.02
N SER A 306 5.62 14.86 1.64
CA SER A 306 5.75 14.77 3.10
C SER A 306 6.83 15.66 3.68
N ASP A 307 6.78 15.93 4.98
CA ASP A 307 7.86 16.57 5.73
C ASP A 307 8.20 17.95 5.16
N ILE A 308 7.17 18.80 5.06
CA ILE A 308 7.27 20.16 4.53
C ILE A 308 7.13 21.14 5.69
N GLU A 309 8.17 21.91 5.95
CA GLU A 309 8.23 22.89 7.04
C GLU A 309 8.10 24.30 6.47
N TYR A 310 7.12 25.06 6.97
CA TYR A 310 6.93 26.48 6.68
C TYR A 310 7.08 27.25 8.00
N LYS A 311 8.21 27.95 8.16
CA LYS A 311 8.59 28.62 9.40
C LYS A 311 8.95 30.08 9.17
N ASP A 312 8.43 30.98 10.00
CA ASP A 312 8.68 32.43 9.93
C ASP A 312 8.46 33.01 8.52
N ILE A 313 7.24 32.85 8.01
CA ILE A 313 6.84 33.36 6.69
C ILE A 313 5.94 34.56 6.88
N LYS A 314 6.43 35.75 6.53
CA LYS A 314 5.78 37.01 6.88
C LYS A 314 5.66 37.95 5.68
N GLY A 315 4.53 38.63 5.53
CA GLY A 315 4.40 39.65 4.49
C GLY A 315 2.99 39.88 3.95
N THR A 316 2.89 40.26 2.67
CA THR A 316 1.63 40.65 2.05
C THR A 316 1.25 39.85 0.81
N TYR A 317 -0.06 39.67 0.60
CA TYR A 317 -0.63 38.93 -0.52
C TYR A 317 -1.73 39.69 -1.27
N ASP A 318 -1.97 39.28 -2.52
CA ASP A 318 -3.05 39.82 -3.35
C ASP A 318 -4.37 39.05 -3.11
N VAL A 319 -5.42 39.76 -2.71
CA VAL A 319 -6.71 39.18 -2.29
C VAL A 319 -7.49 38.45 -3.40
N ARG A 320 -7.03 38.49 -4.66
CA ARG A 320 -7.66 37.75 -5.77
C ARG A 320 -7.51 36.23 -5.67
N SER A 321 -6.77 35.72 -4.69
CA SER A 321 -6.60 34.30 -4.38
C SER A 321 -6.36 34.09 -2.88
N PRO A 322 -6.63 32.88 -2.36
CA PRO A 322 -6.34 32.57 -0.97
C PRO A 322 -4.82 32.62 -0.70
N PRO A 323 -4.38 33.08 0.48
CA PRO A 323 -2.96 33.21 0.81
C PRO A 323 -2.25 31.85 0.96
N MET A 324 -3.00 30.80 1.32
CA MET A 324 -2.52 29.44 1.46
C MET A 324 -3.47 28.49 0.74
N ASN A 325 -2.94 27.66 -0.16
CA ASN A 325 -3.72 26.70 -0.94
C ASN A 325 -3.02 25.33 -0.98
N PHE A 326 -3.54 24.38 -0.21
CA PHE A 326 -3.03 23.01 -0.13
C PHE A 326 -4.02 22.06 -0.80
N ALA A 327 -3.82 21.78 -2.08
CA ALA A 327 -4.62 20.88 -2.89
C ALA A 327 -3.86 19.56 -3.14
N CYS A 328 -3.99 18.60 -2.21
CA CYS A 328 -3.34 17.29 -2.30
C CYS A 328 -4.23 16.24 -2.97
N SER A 329 -3.63 15.24 -3.60
CA SER A 329 -4.36 14.20 -4.34
C SER A 329 -5.38 13.53 -3.44
N ASP A 330 -6.54 13.16 -3.98
CA ASP A 330 -7.52 12.35 -3.27
C ASP A 330 -6.82 11.10 -2.73
N SER A 331 -6.21 10.29 -3.61
CA SER A 331 -5.58 9.04 -3.23
C SER A 331 -4.38 9.24 -2.29
N VAL A 332 -3.45 10.14 -2.61
CA VAL A 332 -2.20 10.32 -1.84
C VAL A 332 -2.24 11.65 -1.07
N PRO A 333 -2.48 11.66 0.26
CA PRO A 333 -2.47 12.90 1.04
C PRO A 333 -1.07 13.47 1.23
N CYS A 334 -0.96 14.80 1.34
CA CYS A 334 0.24 15.45 1.85
C CYS A 334 0.31 15.31 3.38
N ARG A 335 1.49 15.07 3.93
CA ARG A 335 1.67 14.72 5.35
C ARG A 335 2.80 15.50 5.98
N ASN A 336 2.74 15.63 7.31
CA ASN A 336 3.79 16.27 8.10
C ASN A 336 4.11 17.67 7.56
N ILE A 337 3.04 18.46 7.33
CA ILE A 337 3.15 19.86 6.96
C ILE A 337 3.16 20.69 8.23
N THR A 338 4.29 21.30 8.57
CA THR A 338 4.41 22.12 9.79
C THR A 338 4.29 23.59 9.42
N LEU A 339 3.37 24.30 10.08
CA LEU A 339 3.23 25.75 9.99
C LEU A 339 3.64 26.38 11.32
N SER A 340 4.62 27.27 11.27
CA SER A 340 5.14 27.95 12.46
C SER A 340 5.45 29.42 12.10
N GLU A 341 4.92 30.36 12.87
CA GLU A 341 5.11 31.81 12.69
C GLU A 341 4.74 32.34 11.28
N VAL A 342 3.64 31.87 10.69
CA VAL A 342 3.15 32.33 9.37
C VAL A 342 2.17 33.50 9.52
N GLU A 343 2.51 34.65 8.94
CA GLU A 343 1.70 35.88 8.95
C GLU A 343 1.63 36.55 7.56
N LEU A 344 0.48 36.40 6.90
CA LEU A 344 0.21 36.92 5.56
C LEU A 344 -1.00 37.86 5.59
N LEU A 345 -0.76 39.14 5.32
CA LEU A 345 -1.76 40.19 5.34
C LEU A 345 -2.16 40.61 3.92
N PRO A 346 -3.43 40.98 3.67
CA PRO A 346 -3.81 41.51 2.37
C PRO A 346 -3.07 42.83 2.10
N VAL A 347 -2.61 43.05 0.86
CA VAL A 347 -2.04 44.35 0.45
C VAL A 347 -3.09 45.45 0.55
N GLU A 348 -4.30 45.19 0.05
CA GLU A 348 -5.48 46.07 0.07
C GLU A 348 -6.77 45.21 0.16
N GLY A 349 -7.78 45.66 0.92
CA GLY A 349 -9.08 44.99 1.09
C GLY A 349 -9.29 44.28 2.45
N GLU A 350 -10.51 43.82 2.71
CA GLU A 350 -10.81 42.99 3.90
C GLU A 350 -10.31 41.55 3.71
N MET A 351 -9.90 40.87 4.80
CA MET A 351 -9.58 39.44 4.81
C MET A 351 -10.78 38.65 4.30
N MET A 352 -10.72 38.12 3.06
CA MET A 352 -11.91 37.57 2.40
C MET A 352 -11.80 36.12 1.92
N LEU A 353 -10.69 35.42 2.15
CA LEU A 353 -10.58 34.03 1.76
C LEU A 353 -9.84 33.22 2.83
N ASP A 354 -10.56 32.25 3.40
CA ASP A 354 -9.97 31.20 4.21
C ASP A 354 -8.90 30.45 3.42
N ALA A 355 -7.90 29.92 4.13
CA ALA A 355 -6.97 28.98 3.52
C ALA A 355 -7.74 27.80 2.91
N PHE A 356 -7.27 27.29 1.77
CA PHE A 356 -7.81 26.08 1.16
C PHE A 356 -6.99 24.88 1.59
N CYS A 357 -7.66 23.84 2.09
CA CYS A 357 -7.04 22.56 2.41
C CYS A 357 -7.85 21.43 1.81
N TRP A 358 -7.17 20.53 1.11
CA TRP A 358 -7.73 19.31 0.59
C TRP A 358 -6.73 18.18 0.75
N ASN A 359 -7.12 17.16 1.52
CA ASN A 359 -6.32 15.97 1.84
C ASN A 359 -4.88 16.26 2.31
N VAL A 360 -4.71 17.34 3.08
CA VAL A 360 -3.43 17.78 3.65
C VAL A 360 -3.48 17.66 5.17
N TYR A 361 -2.35 17.28 5.76
CA TYR A 361 -2.26 17.08 7.19
C TYR A 361 -0.92 17.47 7.78
N GLY A 362 -0.95 17.89 9.04
CA GLY A 362 0.21 18.36 9.75
C GLY A 362 -0.19 19.11 11.01
N GLU A 363 0.61 20.10 11.40
CA GLU A 363 0.40 20.83 12.65
C GLU A 363 0.72 22.31 12.51
N MET A 364 -0.02 23.12 13.28
CA MET A 364 0.28 24.53 13.48
C MET A 364 0.95 24.68 14.84
N GLU A 365 2.26 24.89 14.88
CA GLU A 365 3.02 25.12 16.13
C GLU A 365 2.65 26.47 16.77
N THR A 366 2.31 27.45 15.94
CA THR A 366 1.80 28.76 16.37
C THR A 366 0.56 29.12 15.57
N MET A 367 -0.29 30.00 16.09
CA MET A 367 -1.39 30.56 15.28
C MET A 367 -0.85 31.24 14.03
N THR A 368 -1.52 30.98 12.91
CA THR A 368 -1.23 31.57 11.60
C THR A 368 -2.21 32.71 11.31
N ILE A 369 -1.77 33.67 10.50
CA ILE A 369 -2.62 34.74 9.97
C ILE A 369 -2.59 34.66 8.44
N PRO A 370 -3.73 34.45 7.76
CA PRO A 370 -5.02 34.05 8.36
C PRO A 370 -4.95 32.64 8.98
N PRO A 371 -5.88 32.31 9.90
CA PRO A 371 -5.94 30.98 10.51
C PRO A 371 -6.16 29.87 9.47
N VAL A 372 -5.44 28.75 9.61
CA VAL A 372 -5.60 27.56 8.76
C VAL A 372 -6.38 26.48 9.50
N SER A 373 -7.66 26.73 9.79
CA SER A 373 -8.53 25.78 10.50
C SER A 373 -8.82 24.49 9.73
N CYS A 374 -8.55 24.48 8.43
CA CYS A 374 -8.75 23.34 7.55
C CYS A 374 -7.56 22.36 7.52
N LEU A 375 -6.42 22.71 8.12
CA LEU A 375 -5.28 21.80 8.25
C LEU A 375 -5.66 20.70 9.24
N LEU A 376 -5.56 19.45 8.81
CA LEU A 376 -5.99 18.32 9.62
C LEU A 376 -4.87 17.94 10.60
N ASP A 377 -5.19 17.96 11.90
CA ASP A 377 -4.25 17.67 12.99
C ASP A 377 -3.69 16.26 12.96
N GLY A 378 -2.46 16.22 13.50
CA GLY A 378 -1.58 15.09 13.49
C GLY A 378 -0.85 15.01 12.16
N THR A 379 0.26 14.27 12.16
CA THR A 379 0.28 13.25 11.14
C THR A 379 -1.05 12.52 11.36
N PRO A 380 -1.99 12.46 10.40
CA PRO A 380 -2.50 11.15 10.18
C PRO A 380 -1.18 10.39 10.06
N ILE A 381 -1.11 9.23 10.62
CA ILE A 381 -0.48 8.27 9.76
C ILE A 381 -1.35 8.34 8.49
N GLY A 382 -1.06 9.32 7.61
CA GLY A 382 -1.73 9.57 6.36
C GLY A 382 -1.61 8.20 5.82
N SER A 383 -2.74 7.61 5.52
CA SER A 383 -2.81 6.16 5.61
C SER A 383 -1.56 5.57 4.96
N LEU A 384 -0.70 4.93 5.76
CA LEU A 384 0.59 4.55 5.22
C LEU A 384 0.32 3.63 4.04
N GLY A 385 1.15 3.79 3.01
CA GLY A 385 1.02 3.06 1.76
C GLY A 385 -0.31 3.35 1.05
N ASN A 386 -0.58 4.58 0.58
CA ASN A 386 -1.70 4.70 -0.35
C ASN A 386 -1.46 3.87 -1.62
N HIS A 387 -2.45 3.12 -2.11
CA HIS A 387 -2.44 2.31 -3.34
C HIS A 387 -1.07 2.15 -4.02
N ASP A 388 -0.41 1.01 -3.78
CA ASP A 388 0.89 0.65 -4.35
C ASP A 388 2.12 1.50 -3.91
N SER A 389 1.94 2.49 -3.05
CA SER A 389 3.07 3.18 -2.40
C SER A 389 3.61 2.39 -1.20
N ARG A 390 4.94 2.42 -1.03
CA ARG A 390 5.64 1.88 0.13
C ARG A 390 5.91 2.99 1.14
N ALA A 391 5.53 2.81 2.40
CA ALA A 391 5.83 3.75 3.47
C ALA A 391 6.27 3.03 4.74
N TRP A 392 7.36 3.48 5.34
CA TRP A 392 7.92 2.92 6.57
C TRP A 392 7.99 3.98 7.66
N VAL A 393 7.55 3.62 8.85
CA VAL A 393 7.65 4.41 10.08
C VAL A 393 8.19 3.47 11.14
N SER A 394 9.29 3.82 11.79
CA SER A 394 9.87 2.94 12.79
C SER A 394 10.56 3.68 13.92
N ASN A 395 10.57 3.09 15.12
CA ASN A 395 11.32 3.60 16.28
C ASN A 395 10.94 5.03 16.69
N ILE A 396 9.65 5.28 16.90
CA ILE A 396 9.14 6.59 17.37
C ILE A 396 8.70 6.46 18.83
N THR A 397 9.10 7.39 19.69
CA THR A 397 8.57 7.48 21.07
C THR A 397 7.88 8.83 21.28
N VAL A 398 6.60 8.79 21.64
CA VAL A 398 5.81 9.95 22.07
C VAL A 398 5.59 9.83 23.57
N ARG A 399 5.98 10.83 24.36
CA ARG A 399 5.86 10.74 25.82
C ARG A 399 5.54 12.07 26.50
N ASP A 400 5.13 12.00 27.76
CA ASP A 400 4.96 13.16 28.66
C ASP A 400 4.02 14.25 28.12
N SER A 401 2.89 13.85 27.51
CA SER A 401 2.01 14.76 26.76
C SER A 401 0.57 14.75 27.29
N THR A 402 -0.16 15.85 27.10
CA THR A 402 -1.59 15.96 27.47
C THR A 402 -2.44 16.33 26.25
N ILE A 403 -3.47 15.54 25.96
CA ILE A 403 -4.41 15.70 24.84
C ILE A 403 -5.77 16.12 25.40
N LYS A 404 -6.27 17.31 25.03
CA LYS A 404 -7.53 17.86 25.58
C LYS A 404 -8.54 18.16 24.46
N GLN A 405 -9.83 17.86 24.70
CA GLN A 405 -10.97 18.23 23.85
C GLN A 405 -10.83 17.89 22.34
N SER A 406 -10.07 16.84 22.03
CA SER A 406 -9.80 16.41 20.65
C SER A 406 -10.79 15.35 20.16
N LYS A 407 -11.00 15.30 18.83
CA LYS A 407 -11.79 14.23 18.19
C LYS A 407 -11.08 12.87 18.22
N ASN A 408 -9.75 12.84 18.08
CA ASN A 408 -8.93 11.61 18.14
C ASN A 408 -7.72 11.85 19.03
N GLY A 409 -7.31 10.86 19.81
CA GLY A 409 -6.08 10.87 20.58
C GLY A 409 -4.94 10.23 19.80
N LEU A 410 -4.36 9.16 20.35
CA LEU A 410 -3.24 8.44 19.77
C LEU A 410 -3.73 7.58 18.60
N ARG A 411 -3.31 7.89 17.38
CA ARG A 411 -3.83 7.26 16.17
C ARG A 411 -2.74 6.76 15.23
N ILE A 412 -2.80 5.47 14.92
CA ILE A 412 -2.17 4.84 13.76
C ILE A 412 -3.24 4.60 12.70
N LYS A 413 -2.93 4.87 11.43
CA LYS A 413 -3.92 4.88 10.35
C LYS A 413 -3.22 4.46 9.05
N THR A 414 -3.70 3.45 8.33
CA THR A 414 -3.05 2.95 7.10
C THR A 414 -4.07 2.65 5.98
N TRP A 415 -3.63 2.58 4.72
CA TRP A 415 -4.54 2.34 3.60
C TRP A 415 -4.67 0.85 3.37
N GLN A 416 -5.90 0.45 3.07
CA GLN A 416 -6.15 -0.84 2.46
C GLN A 416 -5.59 -0.81 1.02
N GLY A 417 -4.55 -1.61 0.77
CA GLY A 417 -3.78 -1.65 -0.49
C GLY A 417 -2.34 -1.14 -0.38
N GLY A 418 -1.93 -0.71 0.82
CA GLY A 418 -0.60 -0.17 1.07
C GLY A 418 0.50 -1.18 1.30
N TYR A 419 1.75 -0.74 1.09
CA TYR A 419 2.94 -1.53 1.36
C TYR A 419 3.87 -0.79 2.32
N GLY A 420 4.67 -1.53 3.09
CA GLY A 420 5.62 -0.98 4.07
C GLY A 420 5.30 -1.41 5.50
N ALA A 421 5.86 -0.73 6.51
CA ALA A 421 5.65 -1.08 7.92
C ALA A 421 5.64 0.12 8.87
N VAL A 422 4.79 0.08 9.90
CA VAL A 422 4.90 0.84 11.15
C VAL A 422 5.47 -0.11 12.19
N ASN A 423 6.67 0.10 12.71
CA ASN A 423 7.21 -0.77 13.75
C ASN A 423 8.05 -0.09 14.83
N GLY A 424 7.84 -0.43 16.10
CA GLY A 424 8.61 0.15 17.21
C GLY A 424 8.11 1.54 17.60
N VAL A 425 6.80 1.76 17.62
CA VAL A 425 6.21 3.03 18.09
C VAL A 425 5.84 2.89 19.57
N LYS A 426 6.25 3.81 20.43
CA LYS A 426 5.97 3.83 21.86
C LYS A 426 5.22 5.10 22.26
N TYR A 427 4.15 4.96 23.03
CA TYR A 427 3.40 6.05 23.66
C TYR A 427 3.51 5.90 25.18
N GLU A 428 4.12 6.85 25.88
CA GLU A 428 4.44 6.71 27.32
C GLU A 428 3.98 7.94 28.13
N ASN A 429 3.34 7.77 29.30
CA ASN A 429 2.91 8.89 30.17
C ASN A 429 2.06 9.95 29.42
N ILE A 430 0.92 9.53 28.89
CA ILE A 430 0.00 10.39 28.14
C ILE A 430 -1.26 10.68 28.97
N ARG A 431 -1.66 11.94 29.07
CA ARG A 431 -2.90 12.37 29.74
C ARG A 431 -3.97 12.75 28.74
N MET A 432 -5.21 12.33 28.96
CA MET A 432 -6.35 12.66 28.10
C MET A 432 -7.46 13.38 28.87
N GLU A 433 -8.04 14.42 28.28
CA GLU A 433 -9.18 15.15 28.86
C GLU A 433 -10.28 15.32 27.81
N ASN A 434 -11.39 14.62 27.98
CA ASN A 434 -12.55 14.66 27.08
C ASN A 434 -12.19 14.43 25.59
N VAL A 435 -11.45 13.35 25.31
CA VAL A 435 -11.06 12.96 23.94
C VAL A 435 -12.07 11.99 23.35
N ARG A 436 -12.54 12.19 22.12
CA ARG A 436 -13.64 11.36 21.58
C ARG A 436 -13.22 9.95 21.14
N ASN A 437 -12.09 9.80 20.46
CA ASN A 437 -11.55 8.50 20.06
C ASN A 437 -10.12 8.36 20.62
N PRO A 438 -9.95 7.88 21.85
CA PRO A 438 -8.71 8.02 22.60
C PRO A 438 -7.52 7.30 21.97
N ILE A 439 -7.66 6.02 21.64
CA ILE A 439 -6.62 5.19 21.03
C ILE A 439 -7.18 4.51 19.79
N ILE A 440 -6.50 4.64 18.65
CA ILE A 440 -6.97 4.13 17.36
C ILE A 440 -5.83 3.48 16.57
N ILE A 441 -6.07 2.31 15.99
CA ILE A 441 -5.33 1.78 14.84
C ILE A 441 -6.36 1.53 13.73
N ASP A 442 -6.22 2.14 12.56
CA ASP A 442 -7.20 2.08 11.48
C ASP A 442 -6.51 1.76 10.15
N GLN A 443 -6.36 0.49 9.80
CA GLN A 443 -5.77 0.05 8.53
C GLN A 443 -6.78 -0.03 7.36
N PHE A 444 -8.04 0.36 7.57
CA PHE A 444 -9.10 0.32 6.56
C PHE A 444 -9.40 1.69 5.94
N TYR A 445 -8.52 2.66 6.12
CA TYR A 445 -8.82 3.99 5.63
C TYR A 445 -8.86 4.04 4.10
N CYS A 446 -9.92 4.64 3.56
CA CYS A 446 -10.01 5.03 2.16
C CYS A 446 -10.85 6.33 1.95
N LEU A 447 -10.76 7.00 0.78
CA LEU A 447 -11.46 8.28 0.54
C LEU A 447 -12.96 8.16 0.27
N THR A 448 -13.39 7.07 -0.35
CA THR A 448 -14.80 6.86 -0.66
C THR A 448 -15.42 6.04 0.46
N LYS A 449 -16.71 6.23 0.78
CA LYS A 449 -17.40 5.44 1.82
C LYS A 449 -17.45 3.90 1.56
N LYS A 450 -16.78 3.41 0.51
CA LYS A 450 -16.66 1.99 0.12
C LYS A 450 -15.23 1.68 -0.34
N CYS A 451 -14.43 1.07 0.54
CA CYS A 451 -13.12 0.52 0.16
C CYS A 451 -13.30 -0.87 -0.47
N PHE A 452 -12.58 -1.18 -1.55
CA PHE A 452 -12.49 -2.55 -2.07
C PHE A 452 -11.49 -3.36 -1.24
N ASN A 453 -11.78 -4.64 -0.99
CA ASN A 453 -10.90 -5.49 -0.18
C ASN A 453 -9.55 -5.71 -0.92
N GLN A 454 -8.47 -5.08 -0.45
CA GLN A 454 -7.16 -5.13 -1.09
C GLN A 454 -6.25 -6.15 -0.38
N THR A 455 -5.36 -6.79 -1.12
CA THR A 455 -4.51 -7.92 -0.64
C THR A 455 -3.25 -7.51 0.11
N SER A 456 -3.05 -6.20 0.30
CA SER A 456 -1.92 -5.62 1.01
C SER A 456 -2.43 -4.53 1.95
N ALA A 457 -1.74 -4.34 3.06
CA ALA A 457 -1.85 -3.16 3.91
C ALA A 457 -0.48 -2.94 4.56
N VAL A 458 -0.23 -1.73 5.04
CA VAL A 458 1.03 -1.44 5.73
C VAL A 458 1.08 -2.22 7.03
N VAL A 459 2.10 -3.05 7.20
CA VAL A 459 2.30 -3.88 8.39
C VAL A 459 2.38 -2.96 9.60
N VAL A 460 1.57 -3.17 10.63
CA VAL A 460 1.73 -2.46 11.90
C VAL A 460 2.24 -3.48 12.89
N SER A 461 3.42 -3.29 13.47
CA SER A 461 3.93 -4.17 14.51
C SER A 461 4.64 -3.43 15.63
N ASP A 462 4.87 -4.08 16.77
CA ASP A 462 5.75 -3.57 17.83
C ASP A 462 5.34 -2.17 18.33
N ILE A 463 4.06 -2.02 18.71
CA ILE A 463 3.49 -0.75 19.19
C ILE A 463 3.27 -0.85 20.70
N GLU A 464 3.84 0.04 21.49
CA GLU A 464 3.72 0.05 22.95
C GLU A 464 2.90 1.26 23.42
N TYR A 465 1.91 1.05 24.27
CA TYR A 465 1.11 2.07 24.93
C TYR A 465 1.27 1.88 26.45
N LYS A 466 1.91 2.84 27.12
CA LYS A 466 2.31 2.75 28.52
C LYS A 466 1.89 3.99 29.32
N ASP A 467 1.29 3.80 30.49
CA ASP A 467 0.85 4.89 31.40
C ASP A 467 -0.02 5.95 30.68
N ILE A 468 -1.16 5.52 30.13
CA ILE A 468 -2.09 6.40 29.42
C ILE A 468 -3.33 6.59 30.26
N LYS A 469 -3.57 7.80 30.77
CA LYS A 469 -4.64 8.05 31.75
C LYS A 469 -5.52 9.23 31.36
N GLY A 470 -6.84 9.13 31.52
CA GLY A 470 -7.69 10.30 31.22
C GLY A 470 -9.17 10.03 31.01
N THR A 471 -9.86 11.03 30.45
CA THR A 471 -11.30 10.95 30.16
C THR A 471 -11.64 10.97 28.67
N TYR A 472 -12.71 10.28 28.28
CA TYR A 472 -13.20 10.19 26.89
C TYR A 472 -14.71 10.37 26.76
N ASP A 473 -15.14 10.83 25.58
CA ASP A 473 -16.55 11.04 25.23
C ASP A 473 -17.19 9.74 24.73
N VAL A 474 -18.32 9.31 25.30
CA VAL A 474 -18.89 7.97 25.04
C VAL A 474 -19.55 7.80 23.68
N ARG A 475 -19.47 8.77 22.78
CA ARG A 475 -19.95 8.59 21.41
C ARG A 475 -19.06 7.64 20.59
N SER A 476 -17.92 7.19 21.13
CA SER A 476 -17.01 6.24 20.50
C SER A 476 -16.25 5.41 21.57
N PRO A 477 -15.81 4.19 21.25
CA PRO A 477 -15.14 3.33 22.23
C PRO A 477 -13.78 3.91 22.66
N PRO A 478 -13.29 3.57 23.87
CA PRO A 478 -12.03 4.09 24.40
C PRO A 478 -10.82 3.62 23.57
N MET A 479 -10.92 2.45 22.94
CA MET A 479 -9.90 1.92 22.03
C MET A 479 -10.57 1.34 20.78
N ASN A 480 -9.98 1.59 19.61
CA ASN A 480 -10.45 1.10 18.32
C ASN A 480 -9.28 0.62 17.45
N PHE A 481 -9.00 -0.66 17.49
CA PHE A 481 -7.98 -1.35 16.68
C PHE A 481 -8.64 -2.09 15.51
N ALA A 482 -8.76 -1.44 14.37
CA ALA A 482 -9.29 -1.97 13.12
C ALA A 482 -8.15 -2.28 12.12
N CYS A 483 -7.59 -3.48 12.19
CA CYS A 483 -6.46 -3.93 11.37
C CYS A 483 -6.90 -4.76 10.15
N SER A 484 -6.19 -4.67 9.03
CA SER A 484 -6.53 -5.30 7.74
C SER A 484 -6.56 -6.81 7.83
N ASP A 485 -7.59 -7.45 7.28
CA ASP A 485 -7.75 -8.91 7.21
C ASP A 485 -6.54 -9.64 6.58
N SER A 486 -5.82 -8.96 5.68
CA SER A 486 -4.67 -9.51 4.94
C SER A 486 -3.32 -9.27 5.62
N VAL A 487 -3.21 -8.27 6.49
CA VAL A 487 -1.98 -7.88 7.19
C VAL A 487 -2.34 -7.44 8.61
N PRO A 488 -2.29 -8.36 9.60
CA PRO A 488 -2.66 -8.04 10.97
C PRO A 488 -1.69 -7.08 11.64
N CYS A 489 -2.18 -6.33 12.63
CA CYS A 489 -1.32 -5.61 13.56
C CYS A 489 -0.73 -6.61 14.57
N ARG A 490 0.58 -6.61 14.82
CA ARG A 490 1.24 -7.61 15.69
C ARG A 490 2.07 -6.97 16.79
N ASN A 491 2.22 -7.63 17.93
CA ASN A 491 3.04 -7.14 19.04
C ASN A 491 2.60 -5.74 19.52
N ILE A 492 1.29 -5.55 19.74
CA ILE A 492 0.74 -4.34 20.36
C ILE A 492 0.71 -4.54 21.88
N THR A 493 1.44 -3.74 22.65
CA THR A 493 1.52 -3.86 24.11
C THR A 493 0.75 -2.73 24.78
N LEU A 494 -0.15 -3.05 25.70
CA LEU A 494 -0.85 -2.09 26.56
C LEU A 494 -0.41 -2.27 28.01
N SER A 495 0.13 -1.25 28.66
CA SER A 495 0.53 -1.25 30.06
C SER A 495 0.04 0.01 30.76
N GLU A 496 -0.64 -0.14 31.91
CA GLU A 496 -1.15 1.00 32.70
C GLU A 496 -2.05 2.00 31.92
N VAL A 497 -2.94 1.50 31.06
CA VAL A 497 -3.92 2.32 30.31
C VAL A 497 -5.24 2.44 31.09
N GLU A 498 -5.61 3.65 31.52
CA GLU A 498 -6.81 3.97 32.32
C GLU A 498 -7.61 5.11 31.68
N LEU A 499 -8.64 4.76 30.89
CA LEU A 499 -9.50 5.72 30.20
C LEU A 499 -10.94 5.62 30.72
N LEU A 500 -11.43 6.70 31.32
CA LEU A 500 -12.76 6.77 31.94
C LEU A 500 -13.73 7.62 31.09
N PRO A 501 -15.02 7.28 31.00
CA PRO A 501 -15.98 8.16 30.34
C PRO A 501 -16.10 9.49 31.09
N VAL A 502 -16.47 10.58 30.40
CA VAL A 502 -16.83 11.83 31.06
C VAL A 502 -18.03 11.59 32.00
N GLU A 503 -18.01 12.28 33.15
CA GLU A 503 -18.88 12.04 34.30
C GLU A 503 -20.37 11.90 33.92
N GLY A 504 -21.00 10.78 34.30
CA GLY A 504 -22.42 10.49 34.05
C GLY A 504 -22.72 9.63 32.81
N GLU A 505 -21.70 9.23 32.04
CA GLU A 505 -21.87 8.43 30.81
C GLU A 505 -21.43 6.95 30.99
N MET A 506 -22.10 6.03 30.27
CA MET A 506 -21.81 4.58 30.30
C MET A 506 -20.55 4.22 29.50
N MET A 507 -19.67 3.39 30.10
CA MET A 507 -18.46 2.89 29.45
C MET A 507 -18.78 2.01 28.23
N LEU A 508 -18.11 2.25 27.10
CA LEU A 508 -18.19 1.42 25.89
C LEU A 508 -17.03 0.41 25.83
N ASP A 509 -17.29 -0.77 25.26
CA ASP A 509 -16.26 -1.78 25.02
C ASP A 509 -15.26 -1.35 23.94
N ALA A 510 -14.00 -1.76 24.09
CA ALA A 510 -12.98 -1.58 23.08
C ALA A 510 -13.28 -2.41 21.82
N PHE A 511 -12.99 -1.86 20.64
CA PHE A 511 -13.11 -2.57 19.36
C PHE A 511 -11.74 -3.09 18.92
N CYS A 512 -11.62 -4.40 18.71
CA CYS A 512 -10.39 -5.05 18.27
C CYS A 512 -10.66 -6.00 17.10
N TRP A 513 -9.97 -5.80 15.97
CA TRP A 513 -10.11 -6.56 14.75
C TRP A 513 -8.75 -6.79 14.10
N ASN A 514 -8.37 -8.05 13.92
CA ASN A 514 -7.09 -8.53 13.37
C ASN A 514 -5.82 -7.90 14.00
N VAL A 515 -5.86 -7.65 15.31
CA VAL A 515 -4.76 -7.13 16.13
C VAL A 515 -4.29 -8.21 17.11
N TYR A 516 -2.98 -8.37 17.26
CA TYR A 516 -2.35 -9.34 18.17
C TYR A 516 -1.36 -8.60 19.06
N GLY A 517 -1.44 -8.84 20.37
CA GLY A 517 -0.75 -8.06 21.36
C GLY A 517 -0.93 -8.59 22.77
N GLU A 518 -0.28 -7.94 23.72
CA GLU A 518 -0.32 -8.29 25.14
C GLU A 518 -0.80 -7.09 25.95
N MET A 519 -1.60 -7.33 26.99
CA MET A 519 -2.03 -6.30 27.93
C MET A 519 -1.47 -6.66 29.29
N GLU A 520 -0.57 -5.83 29.82
CA GLU A 520 -0.10 -5.91 31.20
C GLU A 520 -1.24 -5.44 32.10
N THR A 521 -2.03 -6.40 32.59
CA THR A 521 -3.16 -6.11 33.48
C THR A 521 -2.68 -5.55 34.81
N MET A 522 -3.32 -4.47 35.25
CA MET A 522 -3.31 -4.03 36.65
C MET A 522 -3.82 -5.18 37.54
N THR A 523 -3.01 -5.60 38.51
CA THR A 523 -3.49 -6.43 39.62
C THR A 523 -4.50 -5.61 40.43
N ILE A 524 -5.79 -5.92 40.28
CA ILE A 524 -6.84 -5.31 41.11
C ILE A 524 -6.69 -5.88 42.53
N PRO A 525 -6.48 -5.04 43.57
CA PRO A 525 -6.47 -5.54 44.94
C PRO A 525 -7.86 -6.05 45.33
N PRO A 526 -7.96 -7.15 46.11
CA PRO A 526 -9.26 -7.71 46.50
C PRO A 526 -10.10 -6.69 47.27
N ILE A 527 -11.40 -6.59 46.95
CA ILE A 527 -12.37 -5.73 47.67
C ILE A 527 -12.49 -6.24 49.11
N THR A 528 -11.95 -5.47 50.07
CA THR A 528 -11.94 -5.80 51.50
C THR A 528 -13.18 -5.29 52.26
N ASP A 529 -14.04 -4.49 51.63
CA ASP A 529 -15.19 -3.88 52.29
C ASP A 529 -16.44 -4.79 52.23
N GLU A 530 -16.76 -5.40 53.37
CA GLU A 530 -17.91 -6.31 53.54
C GLU A 530 -19.27 -5.64 53.35
N LYS A 531 -19.36 -4.32 53.57
CA LYS A 531 -20.60 -3.57 53.32
C LYS A 531 -20.81 -3.37 51.83
N LEU A 532 -19.74 -3.05 51.10
CA LEU A 532 -19.78 -2.92 49.63
C LEU A 532 -20.13 -4.24 48.95
N LYS A 533 -19.58 -5.37 49.44
CA LYS A 533 -19.98 -6.71 48.97
C LYS A 533 -21.47 -6.97 49.16
N LYS A 534 -22.01 -6.61 50.33
CA LYS A 534 -23.43 -6.79 50.64
C LYS A 534 -24.33 -5.90 49.81
N ASP A 535 -23.95 -4.65 49.57
CA ASP A 535 -24.71 -3.71 48.76
C ASP A 535 -24.68 -4.07 47.28
N ILE A 536 -23.54 -4.55 46.75
CA ILE A 536 -23.43 -5.09 45.40
C ILE A 536 -24.34 -6.31 45.24
N LYS A 537 -24.32 -7.26 46.21
CA LYS A 537 -25.21 -8.44 46.19
C LYS A 537 -26.69 -8.05 46.18
N ASN A 538 -27.09 -7.13 47.06
CA ASN A 538 -28.48 -6.65 47.14
C ASN A 538 -28.91 -5.90 45.88
N THR A 539 -28.01 -5.15 45.26
CA THR A 539 -28.26 -4.41 44.02
C THR A 539 -28.42 -5.37 42.83
N LEU A 540 -27.62 -6.43 42.78
CA LEU A 540 -27.74 -7.48 41.77
C LEU A 540 -29.05 -8.26 41.92
N ASP A 541 -29.46 -8.56 43.16
CA ASP A 541 -30.74 -9.20 43.46
C ASP A 541 -31.92 -8.30 43.09
N ALA A 542 -31.83 -7.00 43.34
CA ALA A 542 -32.84 -6.02 42.95
C ALA A 542 -32.94 -5.87 41.43
N ALA A 543 -31.80 -5.81 40.72
CA ALA A 543 -31.75 -5.77 39.27
C ALA A 543 -32.39 -7.02 38.65
N ASN A 544 -32.09 -8.21 39.18
CA ASN A 544 -32.72 -9.47 38.76
C ASN A 544 -34.24 -9.44 38.95
N LYS A 545 -34.72 -8.86 40.06
CA LYS A 545 -36.16 -8.70 40.33
C LYS A 545 -36.83 -7.69 39.40
N HIS A 546 -36.13 -6.61 39.04
CA HIS A 546 -36.61 -5.61 38.09
C HIS A 546 -36.70 -6.15 36.67
N THR A 547 -35.70 -6.90 36.21
CA THR A 547 -35.71 -7.54 34.89
C THR A 547 -36.86 -8.55 34.77
N PHE A 548 -37.10 -9.36 35.82
CA PHE A 548 -38.22 -10.28 35.88
C PHE A 548 -39.60 -9.59 35.84
N ASN A 549 -39.75 -8.46 36.55
CA ASN A 549 -40.99 -7.68 36.53
C ASN A 549 -41.21 -6.97 35.19
N SER A 550 -40.15 -6.45 34.56
CA SER A 550 -40.21 -5.83 33.23
C SER A 550 -40.58 -6.82 32.13
N GLU A 551 -40.04 -8.04 32.16
CA GLU A 551 -40.50 -9.12 31.27
C GLU A 551 -41.98 -9.40 31.47
N LYS A 552 -42.45 -9.53 32.72
CA LYS A 552 -43.86 -9.78 33.01
C LYS A 552 -44.80 -8.68 32.52
N ILE A 553 -44.38 -7.42 32.59
CA ILE A 553 -45.15 -6.28 32.06
C ILE A 553 -45.27 -6.40 30.54
N ILE A 554 -44.17 -6.66 29.83
CA ILE A 554 -44.15 -6.79 28.37
C ILE A 554 -45.06 -7.92 27.88
N TYR A 555 -45.15 -9.04 28.61
CA TYR A 555 -46.05 -10.15 28.24
C TYR A 555 -47.53 -9.88 28.52
N ASN A 556 -47.88 -8.94 29.41
CA ASN A 556 -49.26 -8.57 29.72
C ASN A 556 -49.79 -7.40 28.87
N VAL A 557 -48.90 -6.63 28.23
CA VAL A 557 -49.25 -5.53 27.32
C VAL A 557 -50.19 -5.96 26.17
N PRO A 558 -50.05 -7.15 25.54
CA PRO A 558 -50.99 -7.60 24.51
C PRO A 558 -52.43 -7.77 25.00
N GLU A 559 -52.64 -8.24 26.23
CA GLU A 559 -54.00 -8.36 26.82
C GLU A 559 -54.61 -6.99 27.10
N ILE A 560 -53.80 -6.04 27.60
CA ILE A 560 -54.25 -4.67 27.85
C ILE A 560 -54.63 -3.97 26.54
N LEU A 561 -53.82 -4.12 25.48
CA LEU A 561 -54.08 -3.49 24.19
C LEU A 561 -55.32 -4.07 23.49
N LYS A 562 -55.65 -5.34 23.75
CA LYS A 562 -56.89 -5.96 23.29
C LYS A 562 -58.14 -5.29 23.89
N ASP A 563 -58.10 -4.90 25.17
CA ASP A 563 -59.19 -4.16 25.82
C ASP A 563 -59.39 -2.74 25.25
N PHE A 564 -58.37 -2.17 24.59
CA PHE A 564 -58.43 -0.91 23.85
C PHE A 564 -58.79 -1.06 22.36
N GLY A 565 -59.15 -2.27 21.92
CA GLY A 565 -59.58 -2.54 20.54
C GLY A 565 -58.45 -2.71 19.52
N LEU A 566 -57.21 -2.90 19.98
CA LEU A 566 -56.04 -3.21 19.15
C LEU A 566 -55.68 -4.69 19.31
N ASP A 567 -56.07 -5.52 18.34
CA ASP A 567 -55.76 -6.95 18.36
C ASP A 567 -54.35 -7.21 17.78
N LEU A 568 -53.46 -7.72 18.63
CA LEU A 568 -52.07 -8.06 18.28
C LEU A 568 -51.87 -9.58 18.15
N SER A 569 -52.94 -10.36 18.04
CA SER A 569 -52.89 -11.84 17.97
C SER A 569 -52.03 -12.42 16.83
N ASP A 570 -51.69 -11.63 15.82
CA ASP A 570 -50.81 -12.04 14.71
C ASP A 570 -49.31 -11.94 15.03
N TYR A 571 -48.92 -11.33 16.15
CA TYR A 571 -47.53 -11.25 16.59
C TYR A 571 -47.20 -12.38 17.57
N LYS A 572 -46.47 -13.40 17.09
CA LYS A 572 -45.90 -14.44 17.95
C LYS A 572 -44.76 -13.85 18.80
N LEU A 573 -45.01 -13.63 20.09
CA LEU A 573 -43.95 -13.40 21.06
C LEU A 573 -43.15 -14.70 21.28
N PRO A 574 -41.81 -14.63 21.42
CA PRO A 574 -40.97 -15.80 21.66
C PRO A 574 -41.30 -16.50 23.00
N PRO A 575 -40.96 -17.79 23.19
CA PRO A 575 -41.22 -18.49 24.45
C PRO A 575 -40.25 -18.04 25.56
N ILE A 576 -40.75 -17.96 26.79
CA ILE A 576 -39.98 -17.62 27.99
C ILE A 576 -38.99 -18.76 28.30
N GLY A 577 -37.68 -18.49 28.22
CA GLY A 577 -36.62 -19.50 28.38
C GLY A 577 -35.39 -18.99 29.14
N HIS A 578 -35.38 -19.25 30.45
CA HIS A 578 -34.26 -19.44 31.39
C HIS A 578 -32.84 -18.98 30.98
N ARG A 579 -32.46 -17.75 31.33
CA ARG A 579 -31.07 -17.42 31.68
C ARG A 579 -31.03 -16.85 33.11
N ARG A 580 -30.67 -17.70 34.08
CA ARG A 580 -30.14 -17.27 35.40
C ARG A 580 -28.64 -17.50 35.35
N LEU A 581 -27.86 -16.50 35.76
CA LEU A 581 -26.44 -16.45 35.45
C LEU A 581 -25.54 -17.26 36.39
N LEU A 582 -26.03 -17.77 37.52
CA LEU A 582 -25.22 -18.54 38.46
C LEU A 582 -26.15 -19.48 39.25
N ASP A 583 -25.95 -20.80 39.10
CA ASP A 583 -26.48 -21.79 40.05
C ASP A 583 -25.35 -22.22 40.99
N GLU A 584 -25.67 -22.22 42.28
CA GLU A 584 -24.81 -22.58 43.41
C GLU A 584 -24.51 -24.09 43.40
N GLY A 585 -23.23 -24.50 43.41
CA GLY A 585 -22.93 -25.92 43.68
C GLY A 585 -21.58 -26.54 43.33
N GLU A 586 -20.53 -25.82 42.95
CA GLU A 586 -19.23 -26.47 42.63
C GLU A 586 -18.23 -26.44 43.80
N GLU A 587 -17.73 -27.63 44.17
CA GLU A 587 -16.79 -27.85 45.27
C GLU A 587 -15.38 -27.31 44.99
N LEU A 588 -14.85 -26.57 45.97
CA LEU A 588 -13.46 -26.09 46.01
C LEU A 588 -12.53 -27.20 46.51
N ASP A 589 -11.34 -27.30 45.93
CA ASP A 589 -10.29 -28.23 46.36
C ASP A 589 -9.74 -27.88 47.76
N GLN A 590 -8.87 -28.73 48.30
CA GLN A 590 -8.28 -28.54 49.65
C GLN A 590 -7.42 -27.26 49.78
N GLN A 591 -7.17 -26.55 48.69
CA GLN A 591 -6.45 -25.28 48.63
C GLN A 591 -7.38 -24.09 48.33
N GLY A 592 -8.70 -24.32 48.28
CA GLY A 592 -9.73 -23.29 48.12
C GLY A 592 -9.98 -22.86 46.68
N TYR A 593 -9.51 -23.62 45.68
CA TYR A 593 -9.70 -23.31 44.26
C TYR A 593 -10.77 -24.20 43.63
N PRO A 594 -11.57 -23.70 42.66
CA PRO A 594 -12.48 -24.53 41.90
C PRO A 594 -11.73 -25.72 41.28
N SER A 595 -12.27 -26.91 41.47
CA SER A 595 -11.62 -28.18 41.13
C SER A 595 -11.23 -28.33 39.65
N TRP A 596 -11.74 -27.48 38.77
CA TRP A 596 -11.43 -27.41 37.35
C TRP A 596 -10.17 -26.59 36.99
N VAL A 597 -9.55 -25.86 37.93
CA VAL A 597 -8.28 -25.14 37.67
C VAL A 597 -7.09 -26.07 37.90
N ALA A 598 -6.43 -26.48 36.81
CA ALA A 598 -5.33 -27.45 36.85
C ALA A 598 -4.08 -26.89 37.55
N ALA A 599 -3.37 -27.75 38.27
CA ALA A 599 -2.17 -27.38 39.04
C ALA A 599 -1.00 -26.84 38.17
N SER A 600 -1.01 -27.08 36.85
CA SER A 600 -0.04 -26.54 35.89
C SER A 600 -0.24 -25.05 35.61
N ASP A 601 -1.48 -24.59 35.56
CA ASP A 601 -1.83 -23.17 35.32
C ASP A 601 -1.49 -22.31 36.55
N ARG A 602 -1.23 -22.97 37.68
CA ARG A 602 -0.75 -22.37 38.94
C ARG A 602 0.75 -22.02 38.89
N ARG A 603 1.50 -22.39 37.83
CA ARG A 603 2.94 -22.05 37.65
C ARG A 603 3.22 -20.67 37.07
N ILE A 604 2.21 -19.91 36.66
CA ILE A 604 2.34 -18.49 36.31
C ILE A 604 2.68 -17.62 37.55
N LEU A 605 2.85 -18.23 38.72
CA LEU A 605 3.09 -17.58 40.00
C LEU A 605 4.55 -17.67 40.52
N GLY A 606 5.59 -17.69 39.66
CA GLY A 606 6.93 -17.24 40.11
C GLY A 606 8.20 -17.61 39.30
N GLY A 607 9.00 -16.58 38.97
CA GLY A 607 10.42 -16.47 39.39
C GLY A 607 11.61 -16.76 38.43
N ASP A 608 12.14 -15.69 37.82
CA ASP A 608 13.55 -15.27 37.58
C ASP A 608 14.63 -16.01 36.73
N SER A 609 15.47 -15.15 36.09
CA SER A 609 16.88 -15.25 35.59
C SER A 609 17.10 -15.68 34.11
N LYS A 610 18.10 -15.24 33.32
CA LYS A 610 19.03 -14.07 33.14
C LYS A 610 19.97 -14.40 31.94
N ASP A 611 20.56 -13.37 31.27
CA ASP A 611 21.80 -13.36 30.45
C ASP A 611 21.77 -14.07 29.05
N GLU A 612 22.48 -13.74 27.95
CA GLU A 612 23.44 -12.71 27.47
C GLU A 612 23.68 -12.93 25.93
N ASP A 613 23.81 -11.83 25.16
CA ASP A 613 24.77 -11.45 24.10
C ASP A 613 25.15 -12.23 22.80
N ASP A 614 25.53 -11.39 21.80
CA ASP A 614 26.51 -11.50 20.69
C ASP A 614 26.12 -11.68 19.18
N ASP A 615 26.12 -10.53 18.48
CA ASP A 615 27.04 -10.06 17.41
C ASP A 615 27.09 -10.55 15.93
N HIS A 616 26.94 -9.54 15.04
CA HIS A 616 27.64 -9.17 13.77
C HIS A 616 28.02 -10.20 12.68
N ASP A 617 27.61 -9.97 11.41
CA ASP A 617 28.48 -9.33 10.39
C ASP A 617 27.86 -9.16 8.97
N ASP A 618 28.28 -8.07 8.33
CA ASP A 618 27.94 -7.55 7.00
C ASP A 618 28.63 -8.30 5.82
N LYS A 619 28.01 -8.28 4.62
CA LYS A 619 28.74 -8.10 3.32
C LYS A 619 27.86 -7.84 2.09
N LYS A 620 28.21 -6.74 1.40
CA LYS A 620 27.76 -6.25 0.08
C LYS A 620 28.04 -7.21 -1.08
N SER A 621 27.22 -7.22 -2.14
CA SER A 621 27.57 -6.60 -3.46
C SER A 621 26.61 -6.92 -4.64
N LYS A 622 26.47 -5.90 -5.51
CA LYS A 622 26.29 -5.89 -6.99
C LYS A 622 24.89 -5.95 -7.63
N LYS A 623 24.66 -4.91 -8.45
CA LYS A 623 23.61 -4.68 -9.45
C LYS A 623 23.84 -5.54 -10.69
N ASP A 624 22.75 -6.00 -11.32
CA ASP A 624 22.66 -6.21 -12.75
C ASP A 624 21.22 -5.94 -13.23
N ASP A 625 21.11 -5.27 -14.38
CA ASP A 625 19.86 -4.92 -15.06
C ASP A 625 19.21 -6.18 -15.67
N HIS A 626 17.97 -6.51 -15.28
CA HIS A 626 17.14 -7.52 -15.97
C HIS A 626 15.67 -7.13 -15.97
N VAL A 627 15.05 -7.19 -17.16
CA VAL A 627 13.59 -7.21 -17.33
C VAL A 627 13.04 -8.48 -16.67
N PRO A 628 12.01 -8.40 -15.81
CA PRO A 628 11.54 -9.58 -15.09
C PRO A 628 11.03 -10.67 -16.02
N LYS A 629 11.59 -11.87 -15.90
CA LYS A 629 11.07 -13.07 -16.56
C LYS A 629 9.95 -13.65 -15.69
N PRO A 630 9.09 -14.56 -16.20
CA PRO A 630 8.02 -15.20 -15.39
C PRO A 630 8.51 -15.85 -14.07
N ASN A 631 9.80 -16.17 -13.99
CA ASN A 631 10.44 -16.70 -12.78
C ASN A 631 10.75 -15.64 -11.69
N ASP A 632 10.53 -14.35 -11.94
CA ASP A 632 10.69 -13.28 -10.94
C ASP A 632 9.55 -13.22 -9.91
N PHE A 633 8.49 -14.02 -10.09
CA PHE A 633 7.40 -14.19 -9.11
C PHE A 633 7.79 -15.12 -7.95
N PHE A 634 8.81 -15.96 -8.16
CA PHE A 634 9.25 -16.97 -7.19
C PHE A 634 10.54 -16.51 -6.52
N LYS A 635 10.60 -16.64 -5.19
CA LYS A 635 11.80 -16.31 -4.41
C LYS A 635 12.94 -17.29 -4.63
N SER A 636 12.60 -18.52 -5.01
CA SER A 636 13.54 -19.59 -5.29
C SER A 636 13.61 -19.90 -6.79
N PRO A 637 14.82 -20.26 -7.29
CA PRO A 637 14.96 -20.75 -8.65
C PRO A 637 14.09 -21.98 -8.87
N GLU A 638 13.65 -22.15 -10.12
CA GLU A 638 12.84 -23.29 -10.53
C GLU A 638 13.60 -24.61 -10.26
N PRO A 639 13.01 -25.56 -9.50
CA PRO A 639 13.70 -26.80 -9.17
C PRO A 639 13.79 -27.74 -10.38
N GLU A 640 14.81 -28.61 -10.39
CA GLU A 640 14.90 -29.66 -11.40
C GLU A 640 13.64 -30.56 -11.40
N PRO A 641 13.28 -31.12 -12.57
CA PRO A 641 12.17 -32.06 -12.67
C PRO A 641 12.35 -33.28 -11.77
N LEU A 642 11.25 -33.75 -11.16
CA LEU A 642 11.29 -34.92 -10.29
C LEU A 642 11.70 -36.17 -11.09
N LYS A 643 12.76 -36.84 -10.62
CA LYS A 643 13.21 -38.14 -11.15
C LYS A 643 12.22 -39.23 -10.71
N LYS A 644 12.18 -40.37 -11.42
CA LYS A 644 11.29 -41.50 -11.06
C LYS A 644 11.57 -42.06 -9.67
N ASP A 645 12.84 -42.08 -9.25
CA ASP A 645 13.29 -42.49 -7.92
C ASP A 645 13.76 -41.26 -7.14
N VAL A 646 12.93 -40.79 -6.21
CA VAL A 646 13.18 -39.57 -5.42
C VAL A 646 13.75 -39.97 -4.06
N LYS A 647 14.98 -39.53 -3.75
CA LYS A 647 15.58 -39.70 -2.42
C LYS A 647 15.05 -38.60 -1.47
N PRO A 648 14.52 -38.93 -0.28
CA PRO A 648 14.07 -37.92 0.67
C PRO A 648 15.25 -37.23 1.38
N ASP A 649 15.07 -35.95 1.68
CA ASP A 649 15.96 -35.14 2.53
C ASP A 649 15.61 -35.32 4.01
N ALA A 650 14.32 -35.53 4.30
CA ALA A 650 13.80 -35.79 5.64
C ALA A 650 12.88 -37.01 5.64
N VAL A 651 13.00 -37.87 6.66
CA VAL A 651 12.09 -39.00 6.91
C VAL A 651 11.39 -38.79 8.24
N VAL A 652 10.06 -38.74 8.22
CA VAL A 652 9.20 -38.64 9.40
C VAL A 652 8.59 -40.02 9.70
N ALA A 653 8.73 -40.49 10.93
CA ALA A 653 8.10 -41.73 11.38
C ALA A 653 7.84 -41.74 12.89
N GLN A 654 6.58 -41.93 13.29
CA GLN A 654 6.18 -41.96 14.71
C GLN A 654 6.82 -43.12 15.50
N ASP A 655 7.15 -44.22 14.81
CA ASP A 655 7.80 -45.41 15.40
C ASP A 655 9.30 -45.23 15.70
N GLY A 656 9.87 -44.07 15.35
CA GLY A 656 11.29 -43.76 15.55
C GLY A 656 12.23 -44.32 14.48
N SER A 657 11.71 -44.92 13.41
CA SER A 657 12.50 -45.42 12.27
C SER A 657 12.87 -44.34 11.22
N GLY A 658 12.48 -43.09 11.48
CA GLY A 658 12.80 -41.90 10.68
C GLY A 658 13.78 -40.97 11.40
N GLN A 659 14.12 -39.85 10.76
CA GLN A 659 14.93 -38.78 11.36
C GLN A 659 14.13 -37.93 12.34
N PHE A 660 12.83 -37.76 12.08
CA PHE A 660 11.92 -36.94 12.87
C PHE A 660 10.69 -37.77 13.27
N LYS A 661 10.07 -37.45 14.41
CA LYS A 661 8.83 -38.11 14.87
C LYS A 661 7.59 -37.37 14.39
N THR A 662 7.71 -36.06 14.20
CA THR A 662 6.61 -35.18 13.79
C THR A 662 6.92 -34.49 12.47
N ILE A 663 5.87 -34.06 11.77
CA ILE A 663 6.03 -33.32 10.51
C ILE A 663 6.54 -31.91 10.80
N ARG A 664 6.13 -31.31 11.94
CA ARG A 664 6.64 -30.02 12.39
C ARG A 664 8.15 -30.03 12.59
N GLU A 665 8.72 -31.04 13.24
CA GLU A 665 10.16 -31.19 13.40
C GLU A 665 10.91 -31.21 12.05
N ALA A 666 10.38 -31.91 11.05
CA ALA A 666 10.99 -31.95 9.72
C ALA A 666 10.95 -30.60 9.00
N LEU A 667 9.92 -29.78 9.24
CA LEU A 667 9.81 -28.41 8.72
C LEU A 667 10.70 -27.42 9.49
N ASP A 668 10.80 -27.54 10.82
CA ASP A 668 11.67 -26.71 11.65
C ASP A 668 13.15 -26.90 11.28
N ASN A 669 13.49 -28.09 10.74
CA ASN A 669 14.80 -28.43 10.21
C ASN A 669 14.96 -28.14 8.70
N TYR A 670 14.06 -27.33 8.11
CA TYR A 670 14.18 -26.91 6.72
C TYR A 670 15.51 -26.16 6.46
N PRO A 671 16.29 -26.53 5.42
CA PRO A 671 17.63 -26.00 5.21
C PRO A 671 17.64 -24.54 4.75
N ARG A 672 18.43 -23.68 5.44
CA ARG A 672 18.51 -22.23 5.18
C ARG A 672 18.92 -21.84 3.74
N ASN A 673 19.68 -22.70 3.05
CA ASN A 673 20.21 -22.45 1.70
C ASN A 673 19.86 -23.57 0.71
N LEU A 674 18.62 -24.08 0.76
CA LEU A 674 18.15 -25.13 -0.14
C LEU A 674 18.35 -24.75 -1.62
N LYS A 675 18.96 -25.65 -2.40
CA LYS A 675 18.96 -25.60 -3.86
C LYS A 675 18.09 -26.74 -4.38
N GLY A 676 16.98 -26.42 -5.05
CA GLY A 676 16.04 -27.42 -5.56
C GLY A 676 14.83 -27.62 -4.66
N ARG A 677 14.41 -28.88 -4.47
CA ARG A 677 13.23 -29.27 -3.67
C ARG A 677 13.65 -29.83 -2.33
N TYR A 678 12.85 -29.57 -1.29
CA TYR A 678 13.01 -30.22 0.01
C TYR A 678 11.99 -31.36 0.10
N ILE A 679 12.49 -32.59 0.11
CA ILE A 679 11.68 -33.78 -0.05
C ILE A 679 11.51 -34.45 1.31
N ILE A 680 10.26 -34.51 1.78
CA ILE A 680 9.89 -35.09 3.06
C ILE A 680 9.11 -36.39 2.80
N TYR A 681 9.67 -37.52 3.24
CA TYR A 681 8.97 -38.80 3.27
C TYR A 681 8.30 -39.00 4.62
N ILE A 682 6.98 -39.19 4.62
CA ILE A 682 6.19 -39.36 5.84
C ILE A 682 5.66 -40.80 5.86
N LYS A 683 6.22 -41.63 6.76
CA LYS A 683 5.80 -43.03 6.88
C LYS A 683 4.36 -43.17 7.35
N CYS A 684 3.77 -44.33 7.13
CA CYS A 684 2.42 -44.65 7.58
C CYS A 684 2.23 -44.37 9.08
N GLY A 685 1.11 -43.76 9.42
CA GLY A 685 0.78 -43.24 10.74
C GLY A 685 -0.32 -42.19 10.64
N GLU A 686 -1.00 -41.94 11.76
CA GLU A 686 -1.91 -40.81 11.91
C GLU A 686 -1.21 -39.74 12.76
N TYR A 687 -0.93 -38.60 12.12
CA TYR A 687 -0.23 -37.46 12.68
C TYR A 687 -1.27 -36.40 13.07
N ASP A 688 -1.68 -36.41 14.34
CA ASP A 688 -2.56 -35.39 14.92
C ASP A 688 -1.76 -34.11 15.17
N GLU A 689 -1.59 -33.34 14.10
CA GLU A 689 -0.76 -32.14 14.06
C GLU A 689 -1.41 -31.09 13.17
N GLN A 690 -1.52 -29.86 13.67
CA GLN A 690 -1.79 -28.72 12.80
C GLN A 690 -0.49 -28.24 12.15
N ILE A 691 -0.41 -28.36 10.82
CA ILE A 691 0.82 -28.12 10.04
C ILE A 691 0.71 -26.85 9.20
N ILE A 692 1.76 -26.03 9.23
CA ILE A 692 1.89 -24.84 8.39
C ILE A 692 3.20 -24.89 7.61
N VAL A 693 3.12 -25.18 6.32
CA VAL A 693 4.23 -24.97 5.36
C VAL A 693 4.26 -23.50 4.99
N ASN A 694 4.83 -22.68 5.87
CA ASN A 694 4.86 -21.22 5.74
C ASN A 694 5.69 -20.73 4.53
N ARG A 695 5.62 -19.42 4.26
CA ARG A 695 6.30 -18.75 3.13
C ARG A 695 7.83 -18.84 3.10
N LYS A 696 8.51 -19.37 4.13
CA LYS A 696 9.96 -19.63 4.13
C LYS A 696 10.30 -21.01 3.57
N HIS A 697 9.33 -21.93 3.55
CA HIS A 697 9.50 -23.31 3.10
C HIS A 697 9.20 -23.43 1.59
N HIS A 698 10.16 -23.02 0.76
CA HIS A 698 10.03 -23.03 -0.70
C HIS A 698 10.21 -24.44 -1.28
N ASN A 699 9.51 -24.77 -2.38
CA ASN A 699 9.67 -26.01 -3.14
C ASN A 699 9.57 -27.31 -2.29
N VAL A 700 8.74 -27.31 -1.25
CA VAL A 700 8.54 -28.51 -0.40
C VAL A 700 7.72 -29.55 -1.15
N TYR A 701 8.24 -30.78 -1.20
CA TYR A 701 7.53 -31.95 -1.70
C TYR A 701 7.38 -32.98 -0.58
N MET A 702 6.15 -33.24 -0.16
CA MET A 702 5.83 -34.29 0.81
C MET A 702 5.28 -35.52 0.09
N TYR A 703 5.73 -36.72 0.48
CA TYR A 703 5.08 -37.94 0.04
C TYR A 703 4.90 -38.95 1.17
N GLY A 704 3.78 -39.66 1.14
CA GLY A 704 3.42 -40.68 2.13
C GLY A 704 3.42 -42.09 1.57
N ASP A 705 3.21 -43.07 2.46
CA ASP A 705 3.04 -44.48 2.08
C ASP A 705 1.68 -44.74 1.41
N GLY A 706 0.77 -43.79 1.39
CA GLY A 706 -0.56 -43.94 0.81
C GLY A 706 -1.55 -43.05 1.53
N LYS A 707 -2.51 -42.50 0.79
CA LYS A 707 -3.48 -41.54 1.35
C LYS A 707 -4.34 -42.08 2.50
N ASP A 708 -4.52 -43.41 2.56
CA ASP A 708 -5.25 -44.10 3.63
C ASP A 708 -4.32 -44.66 4.73
N ARG A 709 -2.99 -44.43 4.62
CA ARG A 709 -1.96 -44.96 5.52
C ARG A 709 -1.17 -43.86 6.22
N THR A 710 -0.88 -42.77 5.52
CA THR A 710 -0.22 -41.58 6.05
C THR A 710 -1.27 -40.48 6.12
N ILE A 711 -1.79 -40.23 7.33
CA ILE A 711 -2.91 -39.31 7.56
C ILE A 711 -2.42 -38.18 8.47
N ILE A 712 -2.68 -36.94 8.07
CA ILE A 712 -2.48 -35.75 8.90
C ILE A 712 -3.87 -35.31 9.36
N SER A 713 -4.10 -35.32 10.67
CA SER A 713 -5.41 -35.05 11.27
C SER A 713 -5.39 -33.87 12.24
N GLY A 714 -6.57 -33.30 12.45
CA GLY A 714 -6.84 -32.20 13.37
C GLY A 714 -8.34 -32.06 13.58
N ASN A 715 -8.77 -31.20 14.52
CA ASN A 715 -10.19 -31.02 14.87
C ASN A 715 -10.61 -29.57 15.15
N ALA A 716 -9.74 -28.60 14.79
CA ALA A 716 -10.04 -27.19 14.92
C ALA A 716 -11.26 -26.82 14.06
N ASN A 717 -12.14 -25.97 14.59
CA ASN A 717 -13.46 -25.73 14.01
C ASN A 717 -14.06 -24.40 14.49
N HIS A 718 -15.00 -23.86 13.72
CA HIS A 718 -15.66 -22.60 14.06
C HIS A 718 -16.80 -22.76 15.06
N GLY A 719 -17.67 -23.77 14.88
CA GLY A 719 -18.93 -23.88 15.59
C GLY A 719 -18.84 -24.25 17.08
N VAL A 720 -17.77 -24.91 17.51
CA VAL A 720 -17.54 -25.30 18.91
C VAL A 720 -16.40 -24.50 19.55
N ALA A 721 -15.31 -24.27 18.80
CA ALA A 721 -14.14 -23.58 19.32
C ALA A 721 -14.12 -22.07 19.03
N GLU A 722 -15.09 -21.54 18.28
CA GLU A 722 -15.21 -20.11 17.91
C GLU A 722 -13.98 -19.55 17.17
N ILE A 723 -13.19 -20.43 16.54
CA ILE A 723 -12.00 -20.06 15.78
C ILE A 723 -12.42 -19.62 14.36
N THR A 724 -11.75 -18.63 13.78
CA THR A 724 -12.02 -18.21 12.40
C THR A 724 -11.78 -19.35 11.40
N ILE A 725 -12.61 -19.44 10.34
CA ILE A 725 -12.56 -20.53 9.35
C ILE A 725 -11.14 -20.77 8.81
N SER A 726 -10.37 -19.71 8.53
CA SER A 726 -8.99 -19.80 8.02
C SER A 726 -8.03 -20.50 8.99
N ASN A 727 -8.27 -20.42 10.30
CA ASN A 727 -7.43 -21.01 11.34
C ASN A 727 -7.90 -22.43 11.73
N THR A 728 -9.02 -22.91 11.19
CA THR A 728 -9.51 -24.29 11.41
C THR A 728 -8.75 -25.34 10.61
N ALA A 729 -7.91 -24.94 9.65
CA ALA A 729 -7.21 -25.84 8.74
C ALA A 729 -6.23 -26.78 9.45
N THR A 730 -6.43 -28.10 9.33
CA THR A 730 -5.45 -29.10 9.77
C THR A 730 -4.10 -28.90 9.08
N PHE A 731 -4.11 -28.64 7.76
CA PHE A 731 -2.89 -28.41 7.00
C PHE A 731 -2.98 -27.14 6.15
N VAL A 732 -1.93 -26.32 6.22
CA VAL A 732 -1.80 -25.04 5.53
C VAL A 732 -0.55 -25.04 4.65
N ALA A 733 -0.72 -24.81 3.34
CA ALA A 733 0.37 -24.62 2.38
C ALA A 733 0.47 -23.14 1.94
N GLU A 734 1.57 -22.46 2.25
CA GLU A 734 1.84 -21.06 1.85
C GLU A 734 3.16 -20.90 1.09
N GLY A 735 4.14 -21.78 1.33
CA GLY A 735 5.41 -21.81 0.62
C GLY A 735 5.22 -22.13 -0.86
N GLU A 736 5.90 -21.38 -1.74
CA GLU A 736 5.75 -21.51 -3.20
C GLU A 736 6.13 -22.90 -3.74
N ARG A 737 5.45 -23.32 -4.81
CA ARG A 737 5.62 -24.61 -5.50
C ARG A 737 5.44 -25.83 -4.58
N PHE A 738 4.51 -25.76 -3.62
CA PHE A 738 4.24 -26.86 -2.69
C PHE A 738 3.67 -28.07 -3.42
N MET A 739 4.15 -29.26 -3.04
CA MET A 739 3.66 -30.52 -3.58
C MET A 739 3.39 -31.55 -2.49
N ALA A 740 2.32 -32.33 -2.67
CA ALA A 740 2.06 -33.52 -1.85
C ALA A 740 1.65 -34.72 -2.71
N LYS A 741 2.07 -35.92 -2.31
CA LYS A 741 1.66 -37.17 -2.95
C LYS A 741 1.33 -38.27 -1.93
N CYS A 742 0.25 -39.03 -2.14
CA CYS A 742 -0.08 -40.21 -1.32
C CYS A 742 -0.24 -39.90 0.18
N ILE A 743 -0.87 -38.77 0.53
CA ILE A 743 -1.13 -38.33 1.91
C ILE A 743 -2.62 -38.02 2.08
N GLY A 744 -3.18 -38.36 3.23
CA GLY A 744 -4.53 -37.96 3.63
C GLY A 744 -4.51 -36.75 4.56
N PHE A 745 -5.36 -35.75 4.30
CA PHE A 745 -5.56 -34.58 5.14
C PHE A 745 -6.97 -34.61 5.72
N LYS A 746 -7.10 -34.58 7.05
CA LYS A 746 -8.36 -34.87 7.73
C LYS A 746 -8.70 -33.85 8.80
N ASN A 747 -9.95 -33.39 8.82
CA ASN A 747 -10.53 -32.69 9.97
C ASN A 747 -11.63 -33.57 10.61
N THR A 748 -11.47 -33.94 11.87
CA THR A 748 -12.23 -35.01 12.54
C THR A 748 -13.45 -34.53 13.32
N ILE A 749 -13.68 -33.21 13.42
CA ILE A 749 -14.70 -32.65 14.34
C ILE A 749 -16.15 -33.10 14.04
N GLY A 750 -16.43 -33.45 12.78
CA GLY A 750 -17.77 -33.84 12.35
C GLY A 750 -18.68 -32.65 12.00
N PRO A 751 -19.95 -32.90 11.65
CA PRO A 751 -20.88 -31.86 11.20
C PRO A 751 -21.25 -30.87 12.30
N ARG A 752 -21.14 -31.28 13.58
CA ARG A 752 -21.38 -30.42 14.74
C ARG A 752 -20.36 -29.29 14.90
N GLY A 753 -19.19 -29.41 14.24
CA GLY A 753 -18.13 -28.41 14.29
C GLY A 753 -18.40 -27.16 13.46
N GLY A 754 -19.49 -27.10 12.69
CA GLY A 754 -19.67 -26.05 11.69
C GLY A 754 -18.52 -26.09 10.67
N GLU A 755 -18.00 -24.92 10.30
CA GLU A 755 -16.88 -24.76 9.38
C GLU A 755 -15.57 -25.34 9.96
N ALA A 756 -14.98 -26.30 9.24
CA ALA A 756 -13.76 -26.98 9.69
C ALA A 756 -12.92 -27.48 8.50
N VAL A 757 -11.78 -26.83 8.26
CA VAL A 757 -10.94 -27.07 7.08
C VAL A 757 -9.97 -28.23 7.31
N ALA A 758 -9.86 -29.14 6.36
CA ALA A 758 -8.84 -30.20 6.36
C ALA A 758 -7.54 -29.75 5.66
N PHE A 759 -7.68 -29.05 4.53
CA PHE A 759 -6.53 -28.54 3.79
C PHE A 759 -6.80 -27.15 3.22
N ARG A 760 -5.85 -26.23 3.41
CA ARG A 760 -5.88 -24.87 2.88
C ARG A 760 -4.61 -24.60 2.08
N SER A 761 -4.75 -24.17 0.82
CA SER A 761 -3.60 -23.72 0.03
C SER A 761 -3.68 -22.25 -0.36
N GLN A 762 -2.63 -21.52 0.01
CA GLN A 762 -2.24 -20.19 -0.47
C GLN A 762 -0.90 -20.25 -1.23
N SER A 763 -0.42 -21.44 -1.59
CA SER A 763 0.87 -21.61 -2.27
C SER A 763 0.75 -21.33 -3.76
N PRO A 764 1.56 -20.41 -4.33
CA PRO A 764 1.68 -20.28 -5.78
C PRO A 764 2.19 -21.58 -6.42
N HIS A 765 1.43 -22.15 -7.36
CA HIS A 765 1.70 -23.44 -8.02
C HIS A 765 1.66 -24.65 -7.07
N THR A 766 0.50 -24.90 -6.47
CA THR A 766 0.26 -26.12 -5.67
C THR A 766 0.01 -27.34 -6.56
N VAL A 767 0.64 -28.48 -6.27
CA VAL A 767 0.32 -29.77 -6.93
C VAL A 767 0.04 -30.88 -5.92
N MET A 768 -1.14 -31.49 -6.02
CA MET A 768 -1.57 -32.60 -5.16
C MET A 768 -1.85 -33.84 -6.01
N VAL A 769 -1.26 -34.99 -5.67
CA VAL A 769 -1.38 -36.22 -6.46
C VAL A 769 -1.68 -37.41 -5.58
N ASP A 770 -2.71 -38.20 -5.92
CA ASP A 770 -3.06 -39.40 -5.15
C ASP A 770 -3.33 -39.11 -3.65
N CYS A 771 -3.78 -37.90 -3.30
CA CYS A 771 -4.07 -37.49 -1.92
C CYS A 771 -5.55 -37.70 -1.55
N SER A 772 -5.86 -37.76 -0.26
CA SER A 772 -7.24 -37.70 0.25
C SER A 772 -7.47 -36.44 1.10
N PHE A 773 -8.67 -35.89 1.04
CA PHE A 773 -9.12 -34.74 1.82
C PHE A 773 -10.45 -35.09 2.47
N GLU A 774 -10.51 -35.12 3.80
CA GLU A 774 -11.65 -35.62 4.55
C GLU A 774 -12.12 -34.60 5.59
N GLY A 775 -13.38 -34.18 5.48
CA GLY A 775 -14.01 -33.29 6.43
C GLY A 775 -15.54 -33.36 6.33
N TYR A 776 -16.19 -32.30 6.80
CA TYR A 776 -17.63 -32.06 6.64
C TYR A 776 -17.83 -30.72 5.93
N GLN A 777 -18.17 -29.66 6.67
CA GLN A 777 -18.35 -28.33 6.12
C GLN A 777 -16.98 -27.65 5.90
N ASN A 778 -16.75 -27.08 4.71
CA ASN A 778 -15.51 -26.40 4.32
C ASN A 778 -14.26 -27.29 4.26
N THR A 779 -14.34 -28.49 3.68
CA THR A 779 -13.23 -29.48 3.70
C THR A 779 -11.94 -29.00 3.04
N LEU A 780 -12.00 -28.46 1.81
CA LEU A 780 -10.83 -28.06 1.02
C LEU A 780 -10.93 -26.59 0.62
N TYR A 781 -9.99 -25.78 1.13
CA TYR A 781 -9.92 -24.35 0.89
C TYR A 781 -8.84 -24.00 -0.15
N TYR A 782 -9.23 -23.84 -1.42
CA TYR A 782 -8.35 -23.37 -2.50
C TYR A 782 -8.22 -21.82 -2.45
N HIS A 783 -7.59 -21.34 -1.39
CA HIS A 783 -7.66 -19.93 -0.99
C HIS A 783 -7.16 -18.94 -2.04
N THR A 784 -6.02 -19.17 -2.70
CA THR A 784 -5.50 -18.27 -3.76
C THR A 784 -4.51 -18.98 -4.70
N HIS A 785 -4.11 -18.30 -5.79
CA HIS A 785 -3.14 -18.73 -6.80
C HIS A 785 -3.54 -20.00 -7.59
N TYR A 786 -2.62 -20.49 -8.43
CA TYR A 786 -2.78 -21.67 -9.30
C TYR A 786 -2.59 -22.99 -8.53
N GLN A 787 -3.53 -23.92 -8.68
CA GLN A 787 -3.53 -25.20 -7.97
C GLN A 787 -4.01 -26.34 -8.88
N PHE A 788 -3.32 -27.47 -8.85
CA PHE A 788 -3.63 -28.67 -9.64
C PHE A 788 -3.75 -29.90 -8.75
N TYR A 789 -4.88 -30.62 -8.86
CA TYR A 789 -5.20 -31.81 -8.07
C TYR A 789 -5.47 -32.98 -9.02
N LYS A 790 -4.72 -34.08 -8.88
CA LYS A 790 -4.77 -35.24 -9.78
C LYS A 790 -5.01 -36.54 -9.03
N ASN A 791 -6.02 -37.30 -9.45
CA ASN A 791 -6.35 -38.61 -8.88
C ASN A 791 -6.57 -38.59 -7.35
N CYS A 792 -7.12 -37.49 -6.84
CA CYS A 792 -7.39 -37.31 -5.42
C CYS A 792 -8.74 -37.91 -5.01
N GLU A 793 -8.98 -38.03 -3.70
CA GLU A 793 -10.29 -38.34 -3.13
C GLU A 793 -10.70 -37.25 -2.13
N ILE A 794 -11.87 -36.64 -2.31
CA ILE A 794 -12.35 -35.53 -1.46
C ILE A 794 -13.69 -35.93 -0.86
N SER A 795 -13.90 -35.75 0.43
CA SER A 795 -15.18 -36.03 1.09
C SER A 795 -15.63 -34.92 2.04
N GLY A 796 -16.91 -34.56 1.98
CA GLY A 796 -17.49 -33.51 2.82
C GLY A 796 -19.00 -33.34 2.64
N THR A 797 -19.55 -32.26 3.17
CA THR A 797 -20.99 -31.94 3.15
C THR A 797 -21.30 -30.57 2.53
N VAL A 798 -21.13 -29.49 3.31
CA VAL A 798 -21.44 -28.10 2.92
C VAL A 798 -20.16 -27.43 2.43
N ASP A 799 -20.22 -26.78 1.26
CA ASP A 799 -19.11 -26.05 0.65
C ASP A 799 -17.79 -26.85 0.65
N ILE A 800 -17.84 -28.08 0.15
CA ILE A 800 -16.75 -29.06 0.25
C ILE A 800 -15.44 -28.50 -0.33
N ILE A 801 -15.53 -27.88 -1.51
CA ILE A 801 -14.42 -27.26 -2.24
C ILE A 801 -14.74 -25.77 -2.37
N PHE A 802 -14.06 -24.91 -1.62
CA PHE A 802 -14.36 -23.47 -1.59
C PHE A 802 -13.09 -22.60 -1.65
N GLY A 803 -13.21 -21.38 -2.16
CA GLY A 803 -12.08 -20.45 -2.27
C GLY A 803 -12.17 -19.49 -3.44
N SER A 804 -11.10 -18.78 -3.74
CA SER A 804 -11.02 -17.79 -4.85
C SER A 804 -9.76 -17.92 -5.71
N GLY A 805 -8.97 -18.98 -5.50
CA GLY A 805 -7.83 -19.34 -6.37
C GLY A 805 -8.26 -19.86 -7.75
N ARG A 806 -7.29 -20.37 -8.51
CA ARG A 806 -7.51 -21.10 -9.77
C ARG A 806 -7.23 -22.58 -9.53
N ALA A 807 -8.26 -23.34 -9.23
CA ALA A 807 -8.13 -24.75 -8.86
C ALA A 807 -8.64 -25.67 -9.97
N PHE A 808 -7.80 -26.60 -10.41
CA PHE A 808 -8.14 -27.58 -11.43
C PHE A 808 -8.03 -29.00 -10.86
N PHE A 809 -9.15 -29.71 -10.82
CA PHE A 809 -9.24 -31.10 -10.34
C PHE A 809 -9.40 -32.04 -11.54
N GLN A 810 -8.48 -32.99 -11.69
CA GLN A 810 -8.46 -33.97 -12.77
C GLN A 810 -8.50 -35.39 -12.21
N ASP A 811 -9.34 -36.25 -12.78
CA ASP A 811 -9.48 -37.67 -12.41
C ASP A 811 -9.79 -37.90 -10.92
N THR A 812 -10.42 -36.91 -10.27
CA THR A 812 -10.63 -36.90 -8.81
C THR A 812 -11.99 -37.49 -8.45
N LYS A 813 -12.06 -38.24 -7.35
CA LYS A 813 -13.34 -38.75 -6.81
C LYS A 813 -13.82 -37.84 -5.68
N ILE A 814 -15.09 -37.44 -5.72
CA ILE A 814 -15.73 -36.59 -4.72
C ILE A 814 -16.88 -37.39 -4.08
N TYR A 815 -16.77 -37.61 -2.77
CA TYR A 815 -17.71 -38.37 -1.96
C TYR A 815 -18.57 -37.44 -1.11
N ILE A 816 -19.86 -37.45 -1.36
CA ILE A 816 -20.81 -36.60 -0.62
C ILE A 816 -21.25 -37.36 0.63
N ARG A 817 -20.97 -36.79 1.80
CA ARG A 817 -21.30 -37.38 3.09
C ARG A 817 -22.70 -36.98 3.53
N LYS A 818 -23.22 -37.68 4.54
CA LYS A 818 -24.48 -37.31 5.19
C LYS A 818 -24.29 -36.02 6.03
N PRO A 819 -25.02 -34.92 5.75
CA PRO A 819 -24.94 -33.69 6.52
C PRO A 819 -25.80 -33.74 7.79
N GLN A 820 -25.81 -32.66 8.57
CA GLN A 820 -26.74 -32.50 9.68
C GLN A 820 -28.18 -32.32 9.16
N THR A 821 -29.17 -32.76 9.94
CA THR A 821 -30.59 -32.56 9.63
C THR A 821 -30.88 -31.09 9.35
N GLY A 822 -31.53 -30.80 8.21
CA GLY A 822 -31.87 -29.44 7.77
C GLY A 822 -30.83 -28.79 6.86
N GLN A 823 -29.63 -29.35 6.72
CA GLN A 823 -28.63 -28.86 5.77
C GLN A 823 -28.78 -29.51 4.39
N SER A 824 -28.28 -28.81 3.37
CA SER A 824 -28.03 -29.36 2.03
C SER A 824 -26.54 -29.51 1.80
N ASN A 825 -26.13 -30.43 0.94
CA ASN A 825 -24.74 -30.58 0.52
C ASN A 825 -24.42 -29.70 -0.69
N ILE A 826 -23.23 -29.11 -0.69
CA ILE A 826 -22.75 -28.23 -1.75
C ILE A 826 -21.31 -28.62 -2.08
N ILE A 827 -21.06 -29.00 -3.34
CA ILE A 827 -19.73 -29.47 -3.75
C ILE A 827 -18.77 -28.30 -3.93
N THR A 828 -19.15 -27.26 -4.69
CA THR A 828 -18.30 -26.08 -4.91
C THR A 828 -18.93 -24.79 -4.39
N ALA A 829 -18.13 -23.95 -3.74
CA ALA A 829 -18.49 -22.58 -3.37
C ALA A 829 -17.36 -21.62 -3.76
N ASP A 830 -17.41 -21.14 -5.01
CA ASP A 830 -16.40 -20.21 -5.53
C ASP A 830 -16.67 -18.78 -5.08
N GLY A 831 -15.60 -18.12 -4.67
CA GLY A 831 -15.58 -16.79 -4.04
C GLY A 831 -14.98 -15.69 -4.90
N ARG A 832 -14.96 -15.86 -6.23
CA ARG A 832 -14.52 -14.82 -7.16
C ARG A 832 -15.46 -13.60 -7.12
N MET A 833 -14.88 -12.40 -7.01
CA MET A 833 -15.67 -11.17 -6.83
C MET A 833 -15.79 -10.33 -8.10
N LYS A 834 -14.85 -10.45 -9.05
CA LYS A 834 -14.81 -9.61 -10.27
C LYS A 834 -14.59 -10.43 -11.54
N THR A 835 -15.17 -10.01 -12.66
CA THR A 835 -15.01 -10.71 -13.95
C THR A 835 -13.58 -10.62 -14.51
N GLU A 836 -12.79 -9.62 -14.13
CA GLU A 836 -11.40 -9.49 -14.56
C GLU A 836 -10.46 -10.44 -13.79
N GLU A 837 -10.88 -10.92 -12.60
CA GLU A 837 -10.13 -11.91 -11.85
C GLU A 837 -10.10 -13.23 -12.62
N MET A 838 -8.93 -13.84 -12.69
CA MET A 838 -8.79 -15.11 -13.42
C MET A 838 -9.23 -16.34 -12.58
N GLY A 839 -9.66 -16.15 -11.33
CA GLY A 839 -10.11 -17.18 -10.39
C GLY A 839 -11.23 -18.10 -10.88
N GLY A 840 -11.41 -19.23 -10.20
CA GLY A 840 -12.45 -20.22 -10.44
C GLY A 840 -12.01 -21.65 -10.11
N VAL A 841 -12.99 -22.57 -10.14
CA VAL A 841 -12.77 -24.01 -9.97
C VAL A 841 -13.23 -24.80 -11.20
N VAL A 842 -12.44 -25.79 -11.61
CA VAL A 842 -12.75 -26.73 -12.70
C VAL A 842 -12.66 -28.16 -12.21
N LEU A 843 -13.73 -28.94 -12.38
CA LEU A 843 -13.80 -30.38 -12.14
C LEU A 843 -13.80 -31.10 -13.50
N HIS A 844 -12.68 -31.69 -13.89
CA HIS A 844 -12.49 -32.38 -15.18
C HIS A 844 -12.28 -33.88 -14.99
N ASN A 845 -13.10 -34.69 -15.67
CA ASN A 845 -13.06 -36.15 -15.58
C ASN A 845 -13.16 -36.68 -14.13
N CYS A 846 -13.94 -35.99 -13.28
CA CYS A 846 -14.15 -36.35 -11.89
C CYS A 846 -15.30 -37.36 -11.73
N LYS A 847 -15.37 -38.03 -10.59
CA LYS A 847 -16.50 -38.91 -10.21
C LYS A 847 -17.17 -38.42 -8.93
N ILE A 848 -18.40 -37.96 -9.02
CA ILE A 848 -19.16 -37.38 -7.90
C ILE A 848 -20.23 -38.37 -7.46
N LYS A 849 -20.18 -38.85 -6.21
CA LYS A 849 -21.11 -39.88 -5.71
C LYS A 849 -21.38 -39.74 -4.23
N ALA A 850 -22.53 -40.22 -3.77
CA ALA A 850 -22.83 -40.34 -2.35
C ALA A 850 -21.95 -41.41 -1.68
N ASP A 851 -21.55 -41.16 -0.43
CA ASP A 851 -20.95 -42.18 0.43
C ASP A 851 -21.99 -43.22 0.89
N SER A 852 -21.56 -44.22 1.66
CA SER A 852 -22.45 -45.29 2.13
C SER A 852 -23.57 -44.80 3.04
N GLU A 853 -23.32 -43.78 3.86
CA GLU A 853 -24.30 -43.25 4.81
C GLU A 853 -25.37 -42.41 4.10
N LEU A 854 -24.97 -41.53 3.18
CA LEU A 854 -25.88 -40.73 2.38
C LEU A 854 -26.68 -41.60 1.41
N LYS A 855 -26.08 -42.66 0.83
CA LYS A 855 -26.82 -43.65 0.03
C LYS A 855 -27.96 -44.29 0.80
N SER A 856 -27.74 -44.57 2.09
CA SER A 856 -28.77 -45.16 2.97
C SER A 856 -29.86 -44.15 3.36
N ALA A 857 -29.58 -42.84 3.24
CA ALA A 857 -30.51 -41.74 3.48
C ALA A 857 -30.95 -41.03 2.19
N LYS A 858 -30.95 -41.74 1.06
CA LYS A 858 -31.24 -41.17 -0.26
C LYS A 858 -32.61 -40.46 -0.28
N GLY A 859 -32.63 -39.25 -0.84
CA GLY A 859 -33.83 -38.42 -0.95
C GLY A 859 -34.15 -37.57 0.29
N GLN A 860 -33.46 -37.77 1.42
CA GLN A 860 -33.67 -36.97 2.63
C GLN A 860 -32.89 -35.65 2.61
N PHE A 861 -31.76 -35.60 1.91
CA PHE A 861 -30.85 -34.46 1.86
C PHE A 861 -30.60 -34.04 0.42
N LYS A 862 -30.73 -32.74 0.15
CA LYS A 862 -30.45 -32.18 -1.18
C LYS A 862 -28.95 -32.03 -1.37
N THR A 863 -28.46 -32.28 -2.58
CA THR A 863 -27.05 -32.10 -2.96
C THR A 863 -26.96 -31.35 -4.28
N TYR A 864 -26.10 -30.34 -4.33
CA TYR A 864 -25.88 -29.47 -5.48
C TYR A 864 -24.41 -29.47 -5.90
N LEU A 865 -24.15 -29.28 -7.19
CA LEU A 865 -22.83 -29.06 -7.78
C LEU A 865 -22.15 -27.83 -7.19
N GLY A 866 -22.91 -26.79 -6.86
CA GLY A 866 -22.36 -25.62 -6.19
C GLY A 866 -23.37 -24.52 -5.90
N ARG A 867 -22.86 -23.46 -5.27
CA ARG A 867 -23.55 -22.18 -5.06
C ARG A 867 -22.55 -21.01 -5.17
N PRO A 868 -22.97 -19.82 -5.62
CA PRO A 868 -22.07 -18.68 -5.77
C PRO A 868 -21.83 -18.02 -4.41
N TRP A 869 -20.66 -18.24 -3.79
CA TRP A 869 -20.33 -17.59 -2.51
C TRP A 869 -20.09 -16.08 -2.69
N LYS A 870 -19.65 -15.67 -3.89
CA LYS A 870 -19.49 -14.26 -4.29
C LYS A 870 -20.09 -14.01 -5.68
N GLN A 871 -20.27 -12.74 -6.00
CA GLN A 871 -21.02 -12.26 -7.17
C GLN A 871 -20.56 -12.87 -8.50
N GLU A 872 -19.25 -12.94 -8.75
CA GLU A 872 -18.68 -13.37 -10.04
C GLU A 872 -18.14 -14.81 -9.98
N ALA A 873 -18.72 -15.62 -9.08
CA ALA A 873 -18.30 -17.00 -8.81
C ALA A 873 -18.20 -17.82 -10.09
N LYS A 874 -17.12 -18.61 -10.25
CA LYS A 874 -16.87 -19.41 -11.44
C LYS A 874 -16.62 -20.88 -11.10
N ALA A 875 -17.48 -21.76 -11.61
CA ALA A 875 -17.37 -23.20 -11.41
C ALA A 875 -17.73 -23.97 -12.69
N ILE A 876 -16.84 -24.86 -13.13
CA ILE A 876 -17.03 -25.66 -14.35
C ILE A 876 -16.97 -27.14 -13.97
N VAL A 877 -17.98 -27.92 -14.38
CA VAL A 877 -18.01 -29.38 -14.22
C VAL A 877 -18.08 -30.02 -15.59
N MET A 878 -17.01 -30.71 -16.00
CA MET A 878 -16.89 -31.21 -17.36
C MET A 878 -16.30 -32.62 -17.46
N LYS A 879 -16.76 -33.38 -18.46
CA LYS A 879 -16.42 -34.79 -18.73
C LYS A 879 -16.53 -35.70 -17.49
N SER A 880 -17.34 -35.31 -16.51
CA SER A 880 -17.39 -35.94 -15.19
C SER A 880 -18.57 -36.90 -15.07
N GLU A 881 -18.47 -37.90 -14.18
CA GLU A 881 -19.54 -38.84 -13.85
C GLU A 881 -20.31 -38.33 -12.61
N LEU A 882 -21.57 -37.96 -12.80
CA LEU A 882 -22.44 -37.40 -11.77
C LEU A 882 -23.43 -38.47 -11.26
N GLY A 883 -23.34 -38.81 -9.98
CA GLY A 883 -24.24 -39.74 -9.30
C GLY A 883 -25.66 -39.20 -9.14
N ASP A 884 -26.59 -40.08 -8.81
CA ASP A 884 -28.03 -39.81 -8.67
C ASP A 884 -28.41 -38.99 -7.42
N VAL A 885 -27.39 -38.53 -6.68
CA VAL A 885 -27.53 -37.67 -5.50
C VAL A 885 -27.69 -36.20 -5.89
N ILE A 886 -27.23 -35.81 -7.08
CA ILE A 886 -27.32 -34.43 -7.58
C ILE A 886 -28.79 -34.10 -7.89
N GLN A 887 -29.28 -33.00 -7.33
CA GLN A 887 -30.64 -32.52 -7.60
C GLN A 887 -30.80 -32.10 -9.07
N ALA A 888 -32.03 -32.20 -9.60
CA ALA A 888 -32.33 -31.81 -10.99
C ALA A 888 -31.90 -30.37 -11.30
N GLY A 889 -32.10 -29.44 -10.35
CA GLY A 889 -31.66 -28.05 -10.45
C GLY A 889 -30.14 -27.88 -10.62
N GLY A 890 -29.34 -28.87 -10.20
CA GLY A 890 -27.88 -28.89 -10.30
C GLY A 890 -27.18 -27.93 -9.35
N TRP A 891 -27.59 -26.67 -9.35
CA TRP A 891 -26.99 -25.56 -8.60
C TRP A 891 -28.02 -24.92 -7.66
N THR A 892 -27.57 -24.25 -6.59
CA THR A 892 -28.47 -23.58 -5.62
C THR A 892 -28.02 -22.16 -5.32
N ALA A 893 -28.96 -21.25 -5.09
CA ALA A 893 -28.65 -19.85 -4.82
C ALA A 893 -27.94 -19.71 -3.46
N TRP A 894 -27.25 -18.58 -3.28
CA TRP A 894 -26.78 -18.15 -1.97
C TRP A 894 -27.93 -17.46 -1.24
N GLU A 895 -28.30 -17.93 -0.05
CA GLU A 895 -29.51 -17.52 0.65
C GLU A 895 -29.16 -16.55 1.80
N THR A 896 -28.92 -15.28 1.47
CA THR A 896 -28.83 -14.19 2.46
C THR A 896 -29.74 -13.02 2.05
N PRO A 897 -30.33 -12.28 3.02
CA PRO A 897 -31.25 -11.19 2.73
C PRO A 897 -30.65 -10.05 1.89
N GLU A 898 -29.33 -9.82 1.98
CA GLU A 898 -28.64 -8.72 1.32
C GLU A 898 -28.07 -9.06 -0.08
N GLU A 899 -28.04 -10.32 -0.51
CA GLU A 899 -27.23 -10.77 -1.66
C GLU A 899 -28.04 -11.56 -2.71
N LYS A 900 -29.19 -11.01 -3.12
CA LYS A 900 -30.22 -11.76 -3.85
C LYS A 900 -29.88 -12.22 -5.28
N ASP A 901 -28.85 -11.67 -5.94
CA ASP A 901 -28.71 -11.79 -7.40
C ASP A 901 -27.37 -12.38 -7.89
N TYR A 902 -26.57 -13.03 -7.04
CA TYR A 902 -25.29 -13.64 -7.48
C TYR A 902 -25.45 -14.72 -8.54
N HIS A 903 -26.61 -15.38 -8.52
CA HIS A 903 -26.99 -16.35 -9.52
C HIS A 903 -27.08 -15.74 -10.93
N GLU A 904 -27.29 -14.43 -11.06
CA GLU A 904 -27.39 -13.75 -12.36
C GLU A 904 -26.02 -13.47 -13.01
N THR A 905 -24.96 -13.35 -12.21
CA THR A 905 -23.64 -12.88 -12.63
C THR A 905 -22.54 -13.95 -12.54
N CYS A 906 -22.79 -15.05 -11.81
CA CYS A 906 -21.88 -16.18 -11.77
C CYS A 906 -21.60 -16.80 -13.16
N MET A 907 -20.54 -17.60 -13.27
CA MET A 907 -20.20 -18.37 -14.46
C MET A 907 -20.15 -19.85 -14.11
N PHE A 908 -21.32 -20.49 -14.11
CA PHE A 908 -21.46 -21.93 -13.88
C PHE A 908 -21.67 -22.66 -15.19
N ARG A 909 -20.86 -23.70 -15.45
CA ARG A 909 -20.86 -24.43 -16.73
C ARG A 909 -20.84 -25.93 -16.53
N GLU A 910 -21.59 -26.64 -17.39
CA GLU A 910 -21.53 -28.11 -17.51
C GLU A 910 -21.18 -28.50 -18.96
N TYR A 911 -20.31 -29.50 -19.14
CA TYR A 911 -19.93 -29.98 -20.48
C TYR A 911 -19.68 -31.49 -20.51
N GLY A 912 -20.41 -32.22 -21.35
CA GLY A 912 -20.13 -33.65 -21.62
C GLY A 912 -20.12 -34.55 -20.38
N ASN A 913 -20.88 -34.20 -19.32
CA ASN A 913 -21.02 -35.02 -18.12
C ASN A 913 -21.89 -36.25 -18.41
N LYS A 914 -21.69 -37.32 -17.64
CA LYS A 914 -22.44 -38.59 -17.76
C LYS A 914 -22.94 -39.07 -16.39
N GLY A 915 -23.83 -40.05 -16.40
CA GLY A 915 -24.36 -40.65 -15.18
C GLY A 915 -25.75 -40.13 -14.81
N PRO A 916 -26.41 -40.73 -13.80
CA PRO A 916 -27.80 -40.42 -13.50
C PRO A 916 -28.06 -38.98 -13.02
N GLY A 917 -27.06 -38.27 -12.50
CA GLY A 917 -27.16 -36.86 -12.11
C GLY A 917 -26.82 -35.86 -13.22
N SER A 918 -26.49 -36.32 -14.43
CA SER A 918 -26.00 -35.44 -15.51
C SER A 918 -27.08 -34.91 -16.45
N ASN A 919 -28.36 -35.26 -16.24
CA ASN A 919 -29.43 -34.67 -17.05
C ASN A 919 -29.56 -33.16 -16.73
N THR A 920 -29.44 -32.33 -17.76
CA THR A 920 -29.47 -30.87 -17.66
C THR A 920 -30.85 -30.25 -17.92
N ASP A 921 -31.86 -31.03 -18.34
CA ASP A 921 -33.21 -30.52 -18.70
C ASP A 921 -33.93 -29.79 -17.55
N GLY A 922 -33.62 -30.17 -16.31
CA GLY A 922 -34.22 -29.61 -15.09
C GLY A 922 -33.33 -28.61 -14.34
N ARG A 923 -32.24 -28.13 -14.96
CA ARG A 923 -31.29 -27.21 -14.32
C ARG A 923 -31.90 -25.83 -14.10
N VAL A 924 -31.29 -25.08 -13.20
CA VAL A 924 -31.64 -23.68 -12.93
C VAL A 924 -31.66 -22.83 -14.21
N THR A 925 -32.57 -21.86 -14.25
CA THR A 925 -32.74 -20.94 -15.40
C THR A 925 -31.98 -19.63 -15.24
N TRP A 926 -30.87 -19.65 -14.50
CA TRP A 926 -30.10 -18.43 -14.19
C TRP A 926 -29.32 -17.94 -15.41
N SER A 927 -29.18 -16.63 -15.56
CA SER A 927 -28.31 -16.05 -16.60
C SER A 927 -26.84 -16.44 -16.42
N GLY A 928 -26.41 -16.69 -15.19
CA GLY A 928 -25.04 -17.14 -14.89
C GLY A 928 -24.75 -18.61 -15.20
N TYR A 929 -25.77 -19.42 -15.49
CA TYR A 929 -25.64 -20.84 -15.78
C TYR A 929 -25.78 -21.13 -17.28
N GLN A 930 -24.96 -22.04 -17.82
CA GLN A 930 -25.04 -22.47 -19.22
C GLN A 930 -24.48 -23.89 -19.40
N VAL A 931 -25.15 -24.71 -20.20
CA VAL A 931 -24.58 -25.95 -20.75
C VAL A 931 -23.71 -25.58 -21.94
N ILE A 932 -22.44 -25.98 -21.92
CA ILE A 932 -21.57 -25.80 -23.07
C ILE A 932 -21.92 -26.89 -24.09
N GLU A 933 -22.17 -26.51 -25.34
CA GLU A 933 -22.44 -27.44 -26.44
C GLU A 933 -21.21 -27.66 -27.32
N ASP A 934 -20.40 -26.60 -27.46
CA ASP A 934 -19.24 -26.55 -28.34
C ASP A 934 -17.95 -27.00 -27.61
N GLU A 935 -17.19 -27.90 -28.24
CA GLU A 935 -15.95 -28.43 -27.67
C GLU A 935 -14.85 -27.36 -27.59
N ASP A 936 -14.78 -26.43 -28.55
CA ASP A 936 -13.79 -25.35 -28.54
C ASP A 936 -14.06 -24.34 -27.40
N GLU A 937 -15.33 -24.11 -27.04
CA GLU A 937 -15.70 -23.35 -25.85
C GLU A 937 -15.27 -24.07 -24.57
N ALA A 938 -15.50 -25.39 -24.48
CA ALA A 938 -15.07 -26.18 -23.34
C ALA A 938 -13.53 -26.24 -23.21
N GLU A 939 -12.80 -26.24 -24.33
CA GLU A 939 -11.33 -26.30 -24.37
C GLU A 939 -10.69 -25.06 -23.73
N LYS A 940 -11.40 -23.92 -23.65
CA LYS A 940 -10.96 -22.72 -22.90
C LYS A 940 -10.81 -22.99 -21.40
N PHE A 941 -11.50 -24.01 -20.89
CA PHE A 941 -11.41 -24.44 -19.51
C PHE A 941 -10.48 -25.63 -19.31
N SER A 942 -9.81 -26.14 -20.35
CA SER A 942 -8.77 -27.19 -20.24
C SER A 942 -7.63 -26.78 -19.30
N SER A 943 -6.84 -27.75 -18.81
CA SER A 943 -5.74 -27.42 -17.89
C SER A 943 -4.66 -26.55 -18.55
N GLU A 944 -4.41 -26.69 -19.85
CA GLU A 944 -3.49 -25.81 -20.62
C GLU A 944 -3.97 -24.36 -20.65
N LYS A 945 -5.28 -24.11 -20.73
CA LYS A 945 -5.82 -22.74 -20.85
C LYS A 945 -6.20 -22.12 -19.51
N PHE A 946 -6.77 -22.92 -18.61
CA PHE A 946 -7.33 -22.42 -17.36
C PHE A 946 -6.27 -22.14 -16.30
N ILE A 947 -5.24 -22.98 -16.17
CA ILE A 947 -4.16 -22.81 -15.18
C ILE A 947 -2.77 -22.75 -15.81
N ASP A 948 -2.69 -22.59 -17.12
CA ASP A 948 -1.43 -22.62 -17.87
C ASP A 948 -0.59 -23.87 -17.55
N ALA A 949 -1.23 -25.03 -17.37
CA ALA A 949 -0.59 -26.18 -16.75
C ALA A 949 0.66 -26.66 -17.48
N LYS A 950 0.77 -26.40 -18.79
CA LYS A 950 1.89 -26.77 -19.64
C LYS A 950 3.22 -26.15 -19.20
N THR A 951 3.19 -24.95 -18.62
CA THR A 951 4.42 -24.24 -18.26
C THR A 951 5.04 -24.76 -16.97
N TRP A 952 4.24 -25.30 -16.04
CA TRP A 952 4.71 -25.62 -14.69
C TRP A 952 4.38 -27.05 -14.20
N VAL A 953 3.27 -27.67 -14.62
CA VAL A 953 2.89 -29.01 -14.11
C VAL A 953 3.77 -30.14 -14.64
N PRO A 954 4.11 -30.25 -15.95
CA PRO A 954 4.97 -31.32 -16.44
C PRO A 954 6.33 -31.41 -15.74
N GLN A 955 6.88 -30.27 -15.32
CA GLN A 955 8.14 -30.20 -14.59
C GLN A 955 8.07 -30.89 -13.21
N THR A 956 6.86 -31.10 -12.70
CA THR A 956 6.65 -31.82 -11.44
C THR A 956 6.66 -33.35 -11.61
N GLY A 957 6.85 -33.87 -12.83
CA GLY A 957 6.83 -35.31 -13.09
C GLY A 957 5.43 -35.94 -12.99
N VAL A 958 4.39 -35.11 -12.91
CA VAL A 958 2.99 -35.54 -12.78
C VAL A 958 2.35 -35.71 -14.15
N PRO A 959 1.77 -36.89 -14.46
CA PRO A 959 1.01 -37.08 -15.69
C PRO A 959 -0.21 -36.15 -15.73
N ILE A 960 -0.36 -35.40 -16.81
CA ILE A 960 -1.44 -34.42 -16.99
C ILE A 960 -2.02 -34.50 -18.40
N ASN A 961 -3.35 -34.45 -18.47
CA ASN A 961 -4.04 -34.21 -19.74
C ASN A 961 -4.23 -32.69 -19.88
N LEU A 962 -3.47 -32.11 -20.81
CA LEU A 962 -3.43 -30.67 -21.07
C LEU A 962 -4.71 -30.15 -21.74
N LYS A 963 -5.32 -30.99 -22.57
CA LYS A 963 -6.52 -30.72 -23.36
C LYS A 963 -7.69 -31.60 -22.90
N LEU A 964 -8.88 -31.32 -23.42
CA LEU A 964 -10.12 -32.04 -23.10
C LEU A 964 -10.09 -33.55 -23.36
#